data_AF-A0A6J2KJ43-F1
#
_entry.id   AF-A0A6J2KJ43-F1
#
_cell.length_a   1.000
_cell.length_b   1.000
_cell.length_c   1.000
_cell.angle_alpha   90.00
_cell.angle_beta   90.00
_cell.angle_gamma   90.00
#
_symmetry.space_group_name_H-M   'P 1'
#
loop_
_entity.id
_entity.type
_entity.pdbx_description
1 polymer ?
#
loop_
_entity_poly.entity_id
_entity_poly.type
_entity_poly.pdbx_seq_one_letter_code
_entity_poly.pdbx_strand_id
1 'polypeptide(L)'
;MLKLVFIVIVLIEAVNLTDVSYYEILGITKQASTQEIKQAYKKLVVKFHPDKNPNEAKQEKFLKITEAYETLKDPEKRRNYDLYGSYTTYSRKYDYKSQSEYDNLYYKGLYHNDPFVNTLSGSSFYNYLNEGFHFINFYSPFCPPCQNIADHWKKLAEIYKGIVKVGAVNCKYHNSFCYNSMRIGSYPTLLFYPNGKNGNYLYYRGDRTFEALDDFVMTYLNSHVHVPTVSQLRNTDRPIAYVLGTNRIDRSALTRIAYRLNGLVAIAIVEDESLRDKLSESDYTTIVFKYKGFIKDIESTNEEDVLKDIVAALPKIELIDPEKLKNIRNKLRRGEQTPWVLYFSTKGSDRLVLHQMRMSFPNLNFGEIDCDKWAELCSSLHVEAAPAWAVLKRGGAYQRAYAPADARTFVRTAAAALSLHTLSASDLNKILEGDVGVWVLLVVPHGMPWDHMAGPFAQTSMHFNNDENVSFGIMICTASTDQHCRGVAPEKPVVLLQNFTRRHTYRGELNERELLEYINMLRDSEDLELTEKQVLEISDPSREHAWLVAYLPAHCGAFCDDLAHHWMIVASKLRPLTFVRVGMLQCAKIKSGFCTNIRSATARLYPIASGQHYSVSLQHLSQAPYILEWALQFIDDSVVKLNWKLFAKTVIAEELNPTSGNKPWLVYFHSPRCYRCYEMYADFAIAGILLNNAVQLGKVNCLNERGLCQHEHITSYPSLKLYLGRNSRQRFSSVVTLQVRDHKSILEEIEPHLRRYDASLLATRDGAASNSIRHDEF
;
A
#
# COMPACT_ATOMS: atom_id res chain seq x y z
N MET A 1 3.57 -13.85 -65.26
CA MET A 1 4.21 -14.36 -64.03
C MET A 1 5.26 -13.40 -63.44
N LEU A 2 6.16 -12.80 -64.23
CA LEU A 2 7.20 -11.89 -63.69
C LEU A 2 6.67 -10.63 -62.97
N LYS A 3 5.55 -10.04 -63.43
CA LYS A 3 4.94 -8.86 -62.77
C LYS A 3 4.29 -9.17 -61.42
N LEU A 4 3.82 -10.39 -61.19
CA LEU A 4 3.26 -10.80 -59.90
C LEU A 4 4.39 -11.04 -58.86
N VAL A 5 5.51 -11.60 -59.29
CA VAL A 5 6.67 -11.84 -58.43
C VAL A 5 7.31 -10.52 -57.99
N PHE A 6 7.38 -9.52 -58.86
CA PHE A 6 7.91 -8.20 -58.50
C PHE A 6 6.99 -7.44 -57.54
N ILE A 7 5.66 -7.55 -57.69
CA ILE A 7 4.70 -6.95 -56.76
C ILE A 7 4.74 -7.65 -55.40
N VAL A 8 4.94 -8.98 -55.36
CA VAL A 8 5.10 -9.72 -54.10
C VAL A 8 6.43 -9.41 -53.42
N ILE A 9 7.54 -9.23 -54.17
CA ILE A 9 8.84 -8.83 -53.59
C ILE A 9 8.80 -7.39 -53.05
N VAL A 10 8.15 -6.46 -53.77
CA VAL A 10 7.97 -5.07 -53.32
C VAL A 10 6.96 -4.98 -52.14
N LEU A 11 5.97 -5.86 -52.06
CA LEU A 11 5.08 -5.97 -50.90
C LEU A 11 5.77 -6.62 -49.69
N ILE A 12 6.77 -7.48 -49.90
CA ILE A 12 7.58 -8.07 -48.80
C ILE A 12 8.60 -7.05 -48.25
N GLU A 13 9.15 -6.15 -49.07
CA GLU A 13 10.01 -5.05 -48.59
C GLU A 13 9.25 -3.89 -47.91
N ALA A 14 7.92 -3.81 -48.09
CA ALA A 14 7.07 -2.77 -47.49
C ALA A 14 6.44 -3.17 -46.14
N VAL A 15 6.81 -4.32 -45.56
CA VAL A 15 6.41 -4.71 -44.19
C VAL A 15 7.66 -4.84 -43.31
N ASN A 16 8.38 -3.74 -43.11
CA ASN A 16 9.15 -3.55 -41.88
C ASN A 16 8.29 -2.73 -40.90
N LEU A 17 7.26 -3.38 -40.37
CA LEU A 17 6.49 -2.92 -39.22
C LEU A 17 6.98 -3.68 -37.99
N THR A 18 8.20 -3.38 -37.56
CA THR A 18 8.64 -3.61 -36.18
C THR A 18 9.37 -2.37 -35.71
N ASP A 19 8.63 -1.44 -35.13
CA ASP A 19 9.23 -0.61 -34.08
C ASP A 19 9.76 -1.60 -33.04
N VAL A 20 11.09 -1.73 -32.95
CA VAL A 20 11.75 -2.63 -32.00
C VAL A 20 11.25 -2.26 -30.61
N SER A 21 10.66 -3.22 -29.91
CA SER A 21 10.02 -2.92 -28.62
C SER A 21 11.07 -2.50 -27.58
N TYR A 22 10.68 -1.70 -26.59
CA TYR A 22 11.58 -1.29 -25.51
C TYR A 22 12.13 -2.48 -24.71
N TYR A 23 11.37 -3.58 -24.68
CA TYR A 23 11.80 -4.86 -24.11
C TYR A 23 12.93 -5.50 -24.93
N GLU A 24 12.83 -5.49 -26.26
CA GLU A 24 13.87 -5.98 -27.16
C GLU A 24 15.12 -5.09 -27.15
N ILE A 25 14.95 -3.76 -27.05
CA ILE A 25 16.08 -2.81 -26.92
C ILE A 25 16.90 -3.12 -25.66
N LEU A 26 16.22 -3.47 -24.55
CA LEU A 26 16.88 -3.88 -23.31
C LEU A 26 17.28 -5.36 -23.29
N GLY A 27 16.83 -6.18 -24.24
CA GLY A 27 17.11 -7.62 -24.30
C GLY A 27 16.43 -8.41 -23.18
N ILE A 28 15.21 -8.04 -22.81
CA ILE A 28 14.41 -8.62 -21.73
C ILE A 28 13.00 -8.97 -22.22
N THR A 29 12.28 -9.80 -21.46
CA THR A 29 10.89 -10.15 -21.77
C THR A 29 9.91 -9.11 -21.20
N LYS A 30 8.68 -9.08 -21.73
CA LYS A 30 7.60 -8.21 -21.21
C LYS A 30 7.25 -8.49 -19.75
N GLN A 31 7.60 -9.67 -19.23
CA GLN A 31 7.38 -10.11 -17.85
C GLN A 31 8.54 -9.75 -16.91
N ALA A 32 9.62 -9.13 -17.42
CA ALA A 32 10.79 -8.80 -16.61
C ALA A 32 10.43 -7.92 -15.41
N SER A 33 10.94 -8.30 -14.24
CA SER A 33 10.84 -7.54 -13.00
C SER A 33 11.58 -6.20 -13.11
N THR A 34 11.24 -5.24 -12.26
CA THR A 34 11.94 -3.94 -12.19
C THR A 34 13.44 -4.11 -11.94
N GLN A 35 13.82 -5.17 -11.22
CA GLN A 35 15.21 -5.52 -10.96
C GLN A 35 15.92 -6.03 -12.22
N GLU A 36 15.29 -6.89 -13.01
CA GLU A 36 15.83 -7.39 -14.28
C GLU A 36 15.94 -6.28 -15.33
N ILE A 37 14.92 -5.41 -15.43
CA ILE A 37 14.95 -4.21 -16.29
C ILE A 37 16.17 -3.34 -15.95
N LYS A 38 16.41 -3.12 -14.65
CA LYS A 38 17.55 -2.32 -14.16
C LYS A 38 18.89 -3.00 -14.43
N GLN A 39 18.98 -4.32 -14.28
CA GLN A 39 20.20 -5.09 -14.57
C GLN A 39 20.53 -5.12 -16.06
N ALA A 40 19.53 -5.27 -16.91
CA ALA A 40 19.68 -5.26 -18.36
C ALA A 40 20.14 -3.89 -18.87
N TYR A 41 19.49 -2.81 -18.42
CA TYR A 41 19.92 -1.44 -18.68
C TYR A 41 21.37 -1.20 -18.25
N LYS A 42 21.74 -1.64 -17.03
CA LYS A 42 23.10 -1.54 -16.48
C LYS A 42 24.16 -2.21 -17.37
N LYS A 43 23.85 -3.39 -17.92
CA LYS A 43 24.76 -4.12 -18.83
C LYS A 43 24.95 -3.39 -20.16
N LEU A 44 23.90 -2.77 -20.67
CA LEU A 44 23.90 -2.07 -21.96
C LEU A 44 24.55 -0.70 -21.89
N VAL A 45 24.32 0.08 -20.82
CA VAL A 45 24.94 1.40 -20.60
C VAL A 45 26.46 1.30 -20.53
N VAL A 46 27.01 0.33 -19.79
CA VAL A 46 28.47 0.13 -19.69
C VAL A 46 29.10 -0.17 -21.07
N LYS A 47 28.36 -0.87 -21.93
CA LYS A 47 28.81 -1.25 -23.28
C LYS A 47 28.72 -0.11 -24.28
N PHE A 48 27.70 0.75 -24.17
CA PHE A 48 27.36 1.77 -25.16
C PHE A 48 27.54 3.22 -24.68
N HIS A 49 28.19 3.45 -23.53
CA HIS A 49 28.42 4.79 -22.99
C HIS A 49 29.17 5.70 -23.98
N PRO A 50 28.75 6.99 -24.13
CA PRO A 50 29.39 7.95 -25.03
C PRO A 50 30.89 8.13 -24.78
N ASP A 51 31.31 8.25 -23.52
CA ASP A 51 32.74 8.40 -23.13
C ASP A 51 33.64 7.26 -23.62
N LYS A 52 33.11 6.04 -23.81
CA LYS A 52 33.87 4.87 -24.28
C LYS A 52 33.67 4.59 -25.77
N ASN A 53 32.71 5.25 -26.41
CA ASN A 53 32.29 5.01 -27.79
C ASN A 53 31.88 6.32 -28.49
N PRO A 54 32.82 7.10 -29.04
CA PRO A 54 32.54 8.41 -29.65
C PRO A 54 31.86 8.37 -31.03
N ASN A 55 31.28 7.23 -31.46
CA ASN A 55 30.65 7.08 -32.77
C ASN A 55 29.15 7.43 -32.74
N GLU A 56 28.68 8.20 -33.72
CA GLU A 56 27.30 8.73 -33.82
C GLU A 56 26.21 7.62 -33.80
N ALA A 57 26.43 6.51 -34.51
CA ALA A 57 25.49 5.37 -34.52
C ALA A 57 25.38 4.64 -33.15
N LYS A 58 26.42 4.67 -32.31
CA LYS A 58 26.38 4.09 -30.96
C LYS A 58 25.73 5.05 -29.96
N GLN A 59 25.81 6.35 -30.21
CA GLN A 59 25.13 7.39 -29.43
C GLN A 59 23.61 7.32 -29.62
N GLU A 60 23.13 7.08 -30.84
CA GLU A 60 21.71 6.82 -31.11
C GLU A 60 21.21 5.57 -30.37
N LYS A 61 22.03 4.51 -30.37
CA LYS A 61 21.71 3.28 -29.64
C LYS A 61 21.65 3.50 -28.12
N PHE A 62 22.55 4.31 -27.57
CA PHE A 62 22.54 4.68 -26.15
C PHE A 62 21.29 5.48 -25.75
N LEU A 63 20.86 6.40 -26.61
CA LEU A 63 19.62 7.17 -26.43
C LEU A 63 18.41 6.25 -26.38
N LYS A 64 18.28 5.33 -27.34
CA LYS A 64 17.20 4.34 -27.38
C LYS A 64 17.17 3.42 -26.15
N ILE A 65 18.34 2.98 -25.68
CA ILE A 65 18.46 2.17 -24.44
C ILE A 65 17.98 2.95 -23.21
N THR A 66 18.31 4.24 -23.13
CA THR A 66 17.92 5.09 -22.00
C THR A 66 16.43 5.40 -22.02
N GLU A 67 15.88 5.70 -23.19
CA GLU A 67 14.43 5.91 -23.37
C GLU A 67 13.61 4.67 -23.00
N ALA A 68 14.06 3.50 -23.44
CA ALA A 68 13.45 2.22 -23.09
C ALA A 68 13.45 1.98 -21.57
N TYR A 69 14.58 2.24 -20.90
CA TYR A 69 14.67 2.09 -19.45
C TYR A 69 13.79 3.08 -18.69
N GLU A 70 13.80 4.37 -19.05
CA GLU A 70 13.00 5.40 -18.39
C GLU A 70 11.49 5.15 -18.51
N THR A 71 11.06 4.53 -19.61
CA THR A 71 9.67 4.15 -19.83
C THR A 71 9.30 2.87 -19.09
N LEU A 72 10.17 1.84 -19.11
CA LEU A 72 9.87 0.54 -18.51
C LEU A 72 10.10 0.46 -17.00
N LYS A 73 10.92 1.35 -16.41
CA LYS A 73 11.18 1.36 -14.96
C LYS A 73 10.00 1.89 -14.13
N ASP A 74 9.16 2.73 -14.75
CA ASP A 74 8.01 3.36 -14.11
C ASP A 74 6.75 2.55 -14.42
N PRO A 75 6.02 2.04 -13.40
CA PRO A 75 4.87 1.16 -13.61
C PRO A 75 3.76 1.78 -14.47
N GLU A 76 3.47 3.07 -14.31
CA GLU A 76 2.44 3.75 -15.10
C GLU A 76 2.90 3.96 -16.54
N LYS A 77 4.14 4.40 -16.75
CA LYS A 77 4.68 4.58 -18.11
C LYS A 77 4.83 3.25 -18.85
N ARG A 78 5.23 2.19 -18.15
CA ARG A 78 5.29 0.83 -18.69
C ARG A 78 3.91 0.33 -19.09
N ARG A 79 2.91 0.51 -18.22
CA ARG A 79 1.52 0.16 -18.52
C ARG A 79 0.99 0.94 -19.74
N ASN A 80 1.27 2.24 -19.82
CA ASN A 80 0.86 3.06 -20.96
C ASN A 80 1.58 2.65 -22.25
N TYR A 81 2.87 2.34 -22.19
CA TYR A 81 3.64 1.79 -23.31
C TYR A 81 3.08 0.44 -23.78
N ASP A 82 2.70 -0.42 -22.84
CA ASP A 82 2.14 -1.75 -23.12
C ASP A 82 0.74 -1.69 -23.75
N LEU A 83 -0.02 -0.62 -23.50
CA LEU A 83 -1.37 -0.40 -24.02
C LEU A 83 -1.37 0.36 -25.36
N TYR A 84 -0.46 1.32 -25.54
CA TYR A 84 -0.51 2.29 -26.63
C TYR A 84 0.74 2.34 -27.52
N GLY A 85 1.80 1.59 -27.21
CA GLY A 85 3.08 1.61 -27.93
C GLY A 85 3.93 2.86 -27.64
N SER A 86 5.05 3.03 -28.35
CA SER A 86 5.89 4.23 -28.25
C SER A 86 5.26 5.40 -28.99
N TYR A 87 4.79 6.42 -28.26
CA TYR A 87 4.46 7.73 -28.85
C TYR A 87 5.74 8.55 -29.00
N THR A 88 6.09 8.93 -30.23
CA THR A 88 7.25 9.79 -30.53
C THR A 88 6.98 11.23 -30.13
N THR A 89 7.17 11.57 -28.86
CA THR A 89 7.23 12.98 -28.45
C THR A 89 8.09 13.19 -27.22
N TYR A 90 9.42 13.13 -27.35
CA TYR A 90 10.34 13.87 -26.47
C TYR A 90 11.63 14.25 -27.21
N SER A 91 11.70 15.48 -27.70
CA SER A 91 12.94 16.12 -28.14
C SER A 91 13.30 17.26 -27.18
N ARG A 92 14.29 17.03 -26.31
CA ARG A 92 15.54 17.84 -26.15
C ARG A 92 16.16 17.76 -24.73
N LYS A 93 17.50 17.61 -24.77
CA LYS A 93 18.54 17.77 -23.73
C LYS A 93 18.49 16.82 -22.52
N TYR A 94 19.08 15.64 -22.69
CA TYR A 94 19.67 14.89 -21.58
C TYR A 94 21.11 15.38 -21.36
N ASP A 95 21.41 15.76 -20.11
CA ASP A 95 22.76 16.14 -19.67
C ASP A 95 23.55 14.86 -19.37
N TYR A 96 24.51 14.52 -20.24
CA TYR A 96 25.27 13.28 -20.12
C TYR A 96 26.34 13.42 -19.03
N LYS A 97 26.14 12.70 -17.94
CA LYS A 97 27.08 12.63 -16.82
C LYS A 97 28.18 11.61 -17.10
N SER A 98 29.39 11.87 -16.59
CA SER A 98 30.56 11.00 -16.80
C SER A 98 30.35 9.59 -16.24
N GLN A 99 31.06 8.61 -16.80
CA GLN A 99 31.07 7.21 -16.31
C GLN A 99 31.40 7.11 -14.79
N SER A 100 32.26 8.01 -14.27
CA SER A 100 32.59 8.07 -12.85
C SER A 100 31.43 8.60 -11.98
N GLU A 101 30.58 9.47 -12.52
CA GLU A 101 29.35 9.91 -11.85
C GLU A 101 28.34 8.77 -11.81
N TYR A 102 28.18 8.00 -12.89
CA TYR A 102 27.26 6.85 -12.99
C TYR A 102 27.65 5.68 -12.06
N ASP A 103 28.95 5.36 -11.96
CA ASP A 103 29.44 4.27 -11.10
C ASP A 103 29.26 4.60 -9.60
N ASN A 104 29.45 5.86 -9.20
CA ASN A 104 29.20 6.35 -7.83
C ASN A 104 27.71 6.52 -7.52
N LEU A 105 26.89 6.75 -8.54
CA LEU A 105 25.43 6.82 -8.41
C LEU A 105 24.83 5.41 -8.23
N TYR A 106 25.09 4.49 -9.16
CA TYR A 106 24.30 3.26 -9.34
C TYR A 106 25.04 1.94 -9.03
N TYR A 107 26.37 1.94 -8.91
CA TYR A 107 27.17 0.71 -8.70
C TYR A 107 27.83 0.67 -7.30
N LYS A 108 28.30 1.82 -6.80
CA LYS A 108 29.01 1.98 -5.52
C LYS A 108 28.48 3.18 -4.73
N GLY A 109 27.18 3.19 -4.41
CA GLY A 109 26.72 4.08 -3.33
C GLY A 109 27.55 3.77 -2.08
N LEU A 110 27.95 4.80 -1.32
CA LEU A 110 28.87 4.68 -0.16
C LEU A 110 28.51 3.53 0.81
N TYR A 111 27.22 3.18 0.86
CA TYR A 111 26.63 2.16 1.74
C TYR A 111 25.85 1.06 1.00
N HIS A 112 25.94 0.95 -0.34
CA HIS A 112 25.04 0.08 -1.12
C HIS A 112 25.21 -1.42 -0.82
N ASN A 113 26.42 -1.84 -0.43
CA ASN A 113 26.76 -3.24 -0.12
C ASN A 113 26.93 -3.47 1.39
N ASP A 114 26.60 -2.47 2.22
CA ASP A 114 26.77 -2.60 3.65
C ASP A 114 25.53 -3.28 4.28
N PRO A 115 25.70 -4.39 5.03
CA PRO A 115 24.57 -5.12 5.61
C PRO A 115 23.95 -4.41 6.82
N PHE A 116 24.62 -3.40 7.40
CA PHE A 116 24.22 -2.74 8.64
C PHE A 116 23.72 -1.30 8.43
N VAL A 117 24.09 -0.64 7.33
CA VAL A 117 23.59 0.70 6.98
C VAL A 117 22.36 0.61 6.08
N ASN A 118 21.21 1.05 6.58
CA ASN A 118 19.99 1.09 5.77
C ASN A 118 19.98 2.29 4.81
N THR A 119 19.90 2.03 3.51
CA THR A 119 19.75 3.10 2.50
C THR A 119 18.27 3.50 2.37
N LEU A 120 17.98 4.80 2.56
CA LEU A 120 16.62 5.31 2.69
C LEU A 120 16.25 6.26 1.54
N SER A 121 14.98 6.26 1.17
CA SER A 121 14.35 7.18 0.22
C SER A 121 13.38 8.12 0.94
N GLY A 122 12.90 9.15 0.25
CA GLY A 122 11.87 10.04 0.81
C GLY A 122 10.56 9.31 1.18
N SER A 123 10.23 8.20 0.51
CA SER A 123 9.05 7.39 0.81
C SER A 123 9.28 6.40 1.97
N SER A 124 10.48 5.85 2.13
CA SER A 124 10.78 4.90 3.20
C SER A 124 11.24 5.54 4.51
N PHE A 125 11.72 6.79 4.47
CA PHE A 125 12.31 7.48 5.62
C PHE A 125 11.39 7.54 6.84
N TYR A 126 10.15 7.99 6.68
CA TYR A 126 9.22 8.14 7.82
C TYR A 126 8.77 6.81 8.41
N ASN A 127 8.74 5.75 7.59
CA ASN A 127 8.42 4.39 8.06
C ASN A 127 9.62 3.76 8.77
N TYR A 128 10.84 4.14 8.37
CA TYR A 128 12.07 3.69 9.02
C TYR A 128 12.20 4.24 10.45
N LEU A 129 11.78 5.49 10.70
CA LEU A 129 11.78 6.14 12.02
C LEU A 129 10.71 5.55 12.98
N ASN A 130 10.74 4.26 13.25
CA ASN A 130 9.89 3.63 14.26
C ASN A 130 10.45 3.85 15.68
N GLU A 131 10.06 3.04 16.66
CA GLU A 131 10.53 3.19 18.05
C GLU A 131 12.04 2.91 18.18
N GLY A 132 12.71 3.68 19.07
CA GLY A 132 14.12 3.52 19.41
C GLY A 132 15.05 4.56 18.78
N PHE A 133 16.36 4.34 18.94
CA PHE A 133 17.40 5.24 18.47
C PHE A 133 17.62 5.11 16.97
N HIS A 134 17.60 6.22 16.25
CA HIS A 134 17.98 6.26 14.84
C HIS A 134 19.06 7.29 14.61
N PHE A 135 20.07 6.96 13.82
CA PHE A 135 21.10 7.90 13.43
C PHE A 135 21.20 7.93 11.91
N ILE A 136 20.86 9.08 11.32
CA ILE A 136 20.70 9.21 9.86
C ILE A 136 21.75 10.14 9.27
N ASN A 137 22.47 9.63 8.27
CA ASN A 137 23.43 10.39 7.47
C ASN A 137 22.81 10.87 6.16
N PHE A 138 22.60 12.17 6.04
CA PHE A 138 22.22 12.83 4.80
C PHE A 138 23.48 13.20 4.02
N TYR A 139 23.74 12.48 2.93
CA TYR A 139 25.00 12.56 2.20
C TYR A 139 24.82 12.79 0.70
N SER A 140 25.92 13.14 0.04
CA SER A 140 26.07 13.09 -1.41
C SER A 140 27.28 12.22 -1.75
N PRO A 141 27.20 11.35 -2.77
CA PRO A 141 28.32 10.47 -3.15
C PRO A 141 29.55 11.25 -3.65
N PHE A 142 29.37 12.49 -4.11
CA PHE A 142 30.43 13.37 -4.61
C PHE A 142 30.96 14.36 -3.58
N CYS A 143 30.60 14.21 -2.32
CA CYS A 143 31.02 15.08 -1.23
C CYS A 143 32.25 14.46 -0.54
N PRO A 144 33.45 15.06 -0.63
CA PRO A 144 34.65 14.50 0.00
C PRO A 144 34.51 14.26 1.51
N PRO A 145 33.92 15.19 2.31
CA PRO A 145 33.63 14.92 3.72
C PRO A 145 32.71 13.72 3.95
N CYS A 146 31.80 13.43 3.00
CA CYS A 146 30.89 12.29 3.05
C CYS A 146 31.60 10.96 2.76
N GLN A 147 32.66 11.00 1.94
CA GLN A 147 33.50 9.82 1.69
C GLN A 147 34.37 9.50 2.92
N ASN A 148 34.93 10.53 3.58
CA ASN A 148 35.79 10.34 4.76
C ASN A 148 35.08 9.72 5.97
N ILE A 149 33.80 10.04 6.18
CA ILE A 149 33.01 9.47 7.29
C ILE A 149 32.52 8.05 6.99
N ALA A 150 32.52 7.61 5.74
CA ALA A 150 31.77 6.42 5.33
C ALA A 150 32.19 5.15 6.07
N ASP A 151 33.48 4.90 6.24
CA ASP A 151 33.94 3.69 6.92
C ASP A 151 33.72 3.76 8.45
N HIS A 152 33.85 4.95 9.05
CA HIS A 152 33.46 5.18 10.45
C HIS A 152 31.95 4.95 10.66
N TRP A 153 31.13 5.37 9.69
CA TRP A 153 29.68 5.19 9.72
C TRP A 153 29.25 3.72 9.61
N LYS A 154 29.92 2.94 8.75
CA LYS A 154 29.71 1.49 8.66
C LYS A 154 30.11 0.79 9.95
N LYS A 155 31.28 1.12 10.50
CA LYS A 155 31.75 0.58 11.79
C LYS A 155 30.79 0.91 12.92
N LEU A 156 30.24 2.13 12.95
CA LEU A 156 29.19 2.51 13.90
C LEU A 156 27.93 1.65 13.72
N ALA A 157 27.48 1.43 12.49
CA ALA A 157 26.31 0.60 12.20
C ALA A 157 26.50 -0.87 12.62
N GLU A 158 27.72 -1.40 12.43
CA GLU A 158 28.09 -2.75 12.86
C GLU A 158 28.06 -2.90 14.38
N ILE A 159 28.76 -2.03 15.11
CA ILE A 159 28.86 -2.10 16.59
C ILE A 159 27.50 -1.88 17.25
N TYR A 160 26.72 -0.92 16.75
CA TYR A 160 25.40 -0.59 17.29
C TYR A 160 24.25 -1.37 16.65
N LYS A 161 24.54 -2.44 15.90
CA LYS A 161 23.53 -3.32 15.33
C LYS A 161 22.56 -3.80 16.41
N GLY A 162 21.27 -3.61 16.16
CA GLY A 162 20.19 -3.97 17.09
C GLY A 162 19.96 -2.98 18.24
N ILE A 163 20.81 -1.96 18.39
CA ILE A 163 20.70 -0.89 19.41
C ILE A 163 20.27 0.42 18.74
N VAL A 164 21.05 0.87 17.75
CA VAL A 164 20.80 2.09 16.98
C VAL A 164 20.57 1.72 15.52
N LYS A 165 19.47 2.23 14.96
CA LYS A 165 19.13 2.09 13.55
C LYS A 165 19.90 3.11 12.73
N VAL A 166 20.97 2.66 12.09
CA VAL A 166 21.86 3.52 11.32
C VAL A 166 21.41 3.56 9.86
N GLY A 167 20.96 4.74 9.44
CA GLY A 167 20.42 4.98 8.10
C GLY A 167 21.27 5.97 7.29
N ALA A 168 21.13 5.92 5.97
CA ALA A 168 21.76 6.88 5.07
C ALA A 168 20.80 7.29 3.93
N VAL A 169 20.64 8.60 3.74
CA VAL A 169 19.82 9.19 2.67
C VAL A 169 20.75 9.83 1.65
N ASN A 170 20.69 9.35 0.41
CA ASN A 170 21.44 9.96 -0.69
C ASN A 170 20.67 11.17 -1.24
N CYS A 171 21.09 12.37 -0.84
CA CYS A 171 20.44 13.62 -1.20
C CYS A 171 20.70 14.07 -2.64
N LYS A 172 21.69 13.48 -3.33
CA LYS A 172 21.83 13.70 -4.79
C LYS A 172 20.65 13.10 -5.54
N TYR A 173 20.13 11.96 -5.07
CA TYR A 173 18.96 11.29 -5.64
C TYR A 173 17.64 11.82 -5.08
N HIS A 174 17.57 11.99 -3.76
CA HIS A 174 16.37 12.43 -3.07
C HIS A 174 16.43 13.93 -2.79
N ASN A 175 16.79 14.72 -3.79
CA ASN A 175 17.03 16.16 -3.67
C ASN A 175 15.80 16.90 -3.11
N SER A 176 14.62 16.71 -3.73
CA SER A 176 13.38 17.35 -3.25
C SER A 176 13.09 17.02 -1.80
N PHE A 177 13.28 15.76 -1.39
CA PHE A 177 13.07 15.34 0.00
C PHE A 177 14.10 15.99 0.94
N CYS A 178 15.40 15.96 0.61
CA CYS A 178 16.43 16.53 1.47
C CYS A 178 16.32 18.06 1.60
N TYR A 179 16.12 18.79 0.50
CA TYR A 179 16.09 20.26 0.52
C TYR A 179 14.71 20.80 0.92
N ASN A 180 13.63 20.31 0.33
CA ASN A 180 12.30 20.89 0.55
C ASN A 180 11.64 20.37 1.83
N SER A 181 11.72 19.06 2.07
CA SER A 181 11.06 18.43 3.23
C SER A 181 11.93 18.51 4.49
N MET A 182 13.20 18.09 4.39
CA MET A 182 14.11 17.99 5.54
C MET A 182 14.98 19.24 5.75
N ARG A 183 14.98 20.20 4.81
CA ARG A 183 15.77 21.45 4.87
C ARG A 183 17.27 21.24 5.11
N ILE A 184 17.84 20.19 4.51
CA ILE A 184 19.28 19.87 4.60
C ILE A 184 20.06 20.81 3.69
N GLY A 185 20.81 21.74 4.29
CA GLY A 185 21.60 22.76 3.56
C GLY A 185 23.05 22.39 3.28
N SER A 186 23.60 21.33 3.91
CA SER A 186 25.01 20.94 3.76
C SER A 186 25.20 19.43 3.89
N TYR A 187 26.30 18.90 3.35
CA TYR A 187 26.62 17.47 3.42
C TYR A 187 28.02 17.20 4.01
N PRO A 188 28.20 16.13 4.81
CA PRO A 188 27.13 15.31 5.38
C PRO A 188 26.44 16.07 6.53
N THR A 189 25.11 15.88 6.64
CA THR A 189 24.34 16.30 7.82
C THR A 189 23.91 15.04 8.57
N LEU A 190 24.24 14.96 9.85
CA LEU A 190 23.97 13.82 10.70
C LEU A 190 22.87 14.17 11.70
N LEU A 191 21.75 13.46 11.64
CA LEU A 191 20.59 13.67 12.51
C LEU A 191 20.36 12.46 13.41
N PHE A 192 20.34 12.69 14.72
CA PHE A 192 20.03 11.67 15.71
C PHE A 192 18.59 11.82 16.21
N TYR A 193 17.83 10.73 16.16
CA TYR A 193 16.44 10.65 16.61
C TYR A 193 16.40 9.78 17.87
N PRO A 194 16.42 10.36 19.08
CA PRO A 194 16.43 9.60 20.31
C PRO A 194 15.16 8.74 20.51
N ASN A 195 14.01 9.22 20.02
CA ASN A 195 12.70 8.60 20.21
C ASN A 195 11.98 8.31 18.87
N GLY A 196 12.73 8.12 17.78
CA GLY A 196 12.16 7.84 16.46
C GLY A 196 11.19 8.93 15.95
N LYS A 197 10.08 8.53 15.32
CA LYS A 197 9.07 9.43 14.73
C LYS A 197 8.33 10.31 15.74
N ASN A 198 8.23 9.88 17.00
CA ASN A 198 7.48 10.63 18.02
C ASN A 198 8.36 11.64 18.78
N GLY A 199 9.66 11.72 18.46
CA GLY A 199 10.61 12.61 19.11
C GLY A 199 11.13 13.72 18.20
N ASN A 200 11.70 14.75 18.83
CA ASN A 200 12.56 15.71 18.14
C ASN A 200 13.87 15.05 17.71
N TYR A 201 14.49 15.58 16.66
CA TYR A 201 15.83 15.18 16.23
C TYR A 201 16.88 16.19 16.69
N LEU A 202 18.12 15.71 16.77
CA LEU A 202 19.28 16.47 17.19
C LEU A 202 20.31 16.49 16.06
N TYR A 203 20.86 17.68 15.80
CA TYR A 203 22.00 17.82 14.90
C TYR A 203 23.27 17.39 15.61
N TYR A 204 23.95 16.38 15.07
CA TYR A 204 25.29 16.06 15.51
C TYR A 204 26.29 17.05 14.90
N ARG A 205 27.06 17.73 15.76
CA ARG A 205 28.03 18.77 15.39
C ARG A 205 29.47 18.46 15.81
N GLY A 206 29.70 17.30 16.42
CA GLY A 206 31.03 16.86 16.85
C GLY A 206 31.91 16.39 15.69
N ASP A 207 33.09 15.88 16.03
CA ASP A 207 34.03 15.34 15.06
C ASP A 207 33.47 14.10 14.36
N ARG A 208 33.88 13.87 13.11
CA ARG A 208 33.34 12.79 12.27
C ARG A 208 34.19 11.52 12.33
N THR A 209 34.90 11.32 13.44
CA THR A 209 35.65 10.10 13.75
C THR A 209 34.73 9.07 14.39
N PHE A 210 35.15 7.81 14.43
CA PHE A 210 34.34 6.76 15.07
C PHE A 210 34.18 7.02 16.58
N GLU A 211 35.25 7.44 17.24
CA GLU A 211 35.31 7.66 18.68
C GLU A 211 34.33 8.76 19.13
N ALA A 212 34.27 9.88 18.40
CA ALA A 212 33.35 10.96 18.73
C ALA A 212 31.87 10.58 18.47
N LEU A 213 31.62 9.78 17.43
CA LEU A 213 30.28 9.25 17.16
C LEU A 213 29.86 8.23 18.23
N ASP A 214 30.79 7.38 18.67
CA ASP A 214 30.59 6.39 19.73
C ASP A 214 30.26 7.08 21.06
N ASP A 215 31.07 8.04 21.50
CA ASP A 215 30.86 8.81 22.74
C ASP A 215 29.50 9.51 22.74
N PHE A 216 29.11 10.08 21.60
CA PHE A 216 27.80 10.73 21.45
C PHE A 216 26.65 9.73 21.63
N VAL A 217 26.70 8.57 20.95
CA VAL A 217 25.66 7.53 21.09
C VAL A 217 25.63 6.99 22.53
N MET A 218 26.81 6.72 23.11
CA MET A 218 26.95 6.21 24.48
C MET A 218 26.36 7.15 25.53
N THR A 219 26.45 8.45 25.33
CA THR A 219 25.83 9.44 26.23
C THR A 219 24.32 9.21 26.36
N TYR A 220 23.63 8.89 25.27
CA TYR A 220 22.20 8.56 25.31
C TYR A 220 21.94 7.15 25.84
N LEU A 221 22.76 6.16 25.52
CA LEU A 221 22.57 4.81 26.05
C LEU A 221 22.70 4.77 27.58
N ASN A 222 23.72 5.45 28.12
CA ASN A 222 23.95 5.53 29.56
C ASN A 222 22.82 6.25 30.31
N SER A 223 22.09 7.17 29.65
CA SER A 223 20.92 7.81 30.27
C SER A 223 19.68 6.91 30.31
N HIS A 224 19.62 5.87 29.47
CA HIS A 224 18.49 4.94 29.37
C HIS A 224 18.71 3.63 30.11
N VAL A 225 19.96 3.18 30.22
CA VAL A 225 20.33 1.93 30.90
C VAL A 225 21.38 2.22 31.94
N HIS A 226 20.99 2.05 33.21
CA HIS A 226 21.90 2.08 34.34
C HIS A 226 22.16 0.65 34.81
N VAL A 227 23.43 0.25 34.88
CA VAL A 227 23.83 -1.04 35.44
C VAL A 227 24.08 -0.84 36.94
N PRO A 228 23.20 -1.32 37.83
CA PRO A 228 23.33 -1.13 39.27
C PRO A 228 24.44 -2.00 39.88
N THR A 229 24.89 -1.65 41.08
CA THR A 229 25.66 -2.58 41.93
C THR A 229 24.73 -3.63 42.53
N VAL A 230 25.26 -4.79 42.94
CA VAL A 230 24.45 -5.85 43.56
C VAL A 230 23.67 -5.35 44.79
N SER A 231 24.24 -4.43 45.57
CA SER A 231 23.57 -3.81 46.71
C SER A 231 22.32 -2.99 46.34
N GLN A 232 22.23 -2.50 45.11
CA GLN A 232 21.10 -1.74 44.57
C GLN A 232 20.09 -2.64 43.86
N LEU A 233 20.40 -3.93 43.68
CA LEU A 233 19.54 -4.87 42.97
C LEU A 233 18.35 -5.26 43.85
N ARG A 234 17.14 -5.04 43.34
CA ARG A 234 15.91 -5.52 43.99
C ARG A 234 15.68 -7.00 43.66
N ASN A 235 15.02 -7.72 44.56
CA ASN A 235 14.60 -9.10 44.29
C ASN A 235 13.84 -9.18 42.97
N THR A 236 14.30 -10.06 42.08
CA THR A 236 13.73 -10.25 40.76
C THR A 236 13.68 -11.73 40.42
N ASP A 237 12.59 -12.17 39.83
CA ASP A 237 12.44 -13.54 39.29
C ASP A 237 13.12 -13.71 37.92
N ARG A 238 13.74 -12.65 37.40
CA ARG A 238 14.45 -12.65 36.11
C ARG A 238 15.83 -13.32 36.24
N PRO A 239 16.38 -13.85 35.14
CA PRO A 239 17.79 -14.23 35.10
C PRO A 239 18.69 -13.04 35.47
N ILE A 240 19.76 -13.30 36.22
CA ILE A 240 20.71 -12.28 36.67
C ILE A 240 22.10 -12.63 36.13
N ALA A 241 22.79 -11.65 35.56
CA ALA A 241 24.20 -11.73 35.19
C ALA A 241 25.01 -10.84 36.14
N TYR A 242 25.81 -11.46 37.00
CA TYR A 242 26.70 -10.79 37.94
C TYR A 242 28.06 -10.54 37.28
N VAL A 243 28.44 -9.29 37.12
CA VAL A 243 29.75 -8.89 36.60
C VAL A 243 30.73 -8.81 37.76
N LEU A 244 31.78 -9.64 37.73
CA LEU A 244 32.75 -9.73 38.82
C LEU A 244 33.82 -8.63 38.66
N GLY A 245 33.61 -7.49 39.31
CA GLY A 245 34.50 -6.33 39.28
C GLY A 245 34.31 -5.39 38.07
N THR A 246 34.75 -4.14 38.23
CA THR A 246 34.53 -3.05 37.25
C THR A 246 35.56 -3.00 36.11
N ASN A 247 36.71 -3.66 36.26
CA ASN A 247 37.85 -3.56 35.34
C ASN A 247 38.00 -4.75 34.38
N ARG A 248 37.19 -5.80 34.50
CA ARG A 248 37.34 -7.03 33.69
C ARG A 248 36.70 -6.93 32.31
N ILE A 249 35.68 -6.08 32.17
CA ILE A 249 35.00 -5.79 30.91
C ILE A 249 34.93 -4.28 30.71
N ASP A 250 35.10 -3.83 29.47
CA ASP A 250 34.95 -2.42 29.13
C ASP A 250 33.53 -1.92 29.48
N ARG A 251 33.45 -0.72 30.06
CA ARG A 251 32.17 -0.16 30.54
C ARG A 251 31.21 0.11 29.38
N SER A 252 31.72 0.52 28.22
CA SER A 252 30.88 0.78 27.04
C SER A 252 30.35 -0.53 26.46
N ALA A 253 31.18 -1.58 26.41
CA ALA A 253 30.74 -2.94 26.06
C ALA A 253 29.66 -3.45 27.04
N LEU A 254 29.84 -3.24 28.34
CA LEU A 254 28.85 -3.65 29.34
C LEU A 254 27.50 -2.94 29.17
N THR A 255 27.50 -1.63 28.91
CA THR A 255 26.27 -0.88 28.62
C THR A 255 25.58 -1.41 27.37
N ARG A 256 26.33 -1.72 26.29
CA ARG A 256 25.74 -2.29 25.07
C ARG A 256 25.13 -3.67 25.32
N ILE A 257 25.79 -4.54 26.08
CA ILE A 257 25.24 -5.84 26.51
C ILE A 257 23.97 -5.64 27.33
N ALA A 258 24.00 -4.74 28.31
CA ALA A 258 22.86 -4.41 29.16
C ALA A 258 21.67 -3.90 28.34
N TYR A 259 21.92 -3.10 27.31
CA TYR A 259 20.88 -2.64 26.40
C TYR A 259 20.31 -3.78 25.55
N ARG A 260 21.16 -4.63 24.95
CA ARG A 260 20.73 -5.78 24.12
C ARG A 260 19.92 -6.80 24.93
N LEU A 261 20.26 -6.98 26.20
CA LEU A 261 19.59 -7.87 27.14
C LEU A 261 18.50 -7.19 27.96
N ASN A 262 18.18 -5.93 27.68
CA ASN A 262 17.21 -5.16 28.45
C ASN A 262 15.86 -5.89 28.51
N GLY A 263 15.34 -6.05 29.73
CA GLY A 263 14.12 -6.80 30.02
C GLY A 263 14.27 -8.33 30.06
N LEU A 264 15.33 -8.90 29.47
CA LEU A 264 15.61 -10.34 29.47
C LEU A 264 16.45 -10.78 30.66
N VAL A 265 17.54 -10.06 30.95
CA VAL A 265 18.49 -10.38 32.02
C VAL A 265 18.77 -9.11 32.83
N ALA A 266 18.73 -9.22 34.15
CA ALA A 266 19.19 -8.16 35.02
C ALA A 266 20.72 -8.23 35.14
N ILE A 267 21.42 -7.15 34.85
CA ILE A 267 22.89 -7.09 34.96
C ILE A 267 23.24 -6.31 36.22
N ALA A 268 24.15 -6.83 37.03
CA ALA A 268 24.60 -6.17 38.26
C ALA A 268 26.10 -6.30 38.46
N ILE A 269 26.76 -5.24 38.92
CA ILE A 269 28.19 -5.22 39.21
C ILE A 269 28.43 -5.65 40.67
N VAL A 270 29.32 -6.63 40.85
CA VAL A 270 29.80 -7.10 42.16
C VAL A 270 31.16 -6.46 42.43
N GLU A 271 31.23 -5.57 43.41
CA GLU A 271 32.50 -4.95 43.85
C GLU A 271 33.08 -5.61 45.11
N ASP A 272 32.23 -6.28 45.90
CA ASP A 272 32.62 -6.94 47.15
C ASP A 272 33.34 -8.28 46.88
N GLU A 273 34.59 -8.39 47.31
CA GLU A 273 35.41 -9.60 47.15
C GLU A 273 34.80 -10.82 47.84
N SER A 274 34.17 -10.67 49.01
CA SER A 274 33.56 -11.78 49.75
C SER A 274 32.33 -12.35 49.04
N LEU A 275 31.62 -11.52 48.27
CA LEU A 275 30.50 -11.95 47.43
C LEU A 275 31.01 -12.56 46.12
N ARG A 276 32.11 -12.06 45.58
CA ARG A 276 32.77 -12.63 44.40
C ARG A 276 33.15 -14.10 44.64
N ASP A 277 33.82 -14.37 45.76
CA ASP A 277 34.28 -15.72 46.10
C ASP A 277 33.13 -16.70 46.38
N LYS A 278 31.95 -16.18 46.74
CA LYS A 278 30.71 -16.99 46.90
C LYS A 278 30.01 -17.27 45.57
N LEU A 279 30.28 -16.47 44.54
CA LEU A 279 29.59 -16.56 43.25
C LEU A 279 30.33 -17.47 42.25
N SER A 280 31.66 -17.48 42.27
CA SER A 280 32.48 -18.37 41.44
C SER A 280 33.78 -18.73 42.16
N GLU A 281 34.25 -19.95 41.93
CA GLU A 281 35.53 -20.46 42.44
C GLU A 281 36.71 -20.12 41.50
N SER A 282 36.44 -19.64 40.27
CA SER A 282 37.46 -19.32 39.27
C SER A 282 37.79 -17.83 39.27
N ASP A 283 39.08 -17.52 39.45
CA ASP A 283 39.61 -16.16 39.36
C ASP A 283 39.50 -15.56 37.96
N TYR A 284 39.28 -16.39 36.92
CA TYR A 284 39.17 -15.96 35.53
C TYR A 284 37.73 -15.64 35.10
N THR A 285 36.74 -15.94 35.94
CA THR A 285 35.33 -15.67 35.64
C THR A 285 35.07 -14.17 35.53
N THR A 286 34.55 -13.72 34.40
CA THR A 286 34.16 -12.31 34.19
C THR A 286 32.71 -12.09 34.60
N ILE A 287 31.81 -13.01 34.21
CA ILE A 287 30.37 -12.93 34.50
C ILE A 287 29.86 -14.27 35.03
N VAL A 288 29.02 -14.22 36.06
CA VAL A 288 28.26 -15.37 36.58
C VAL A 288 26.79 -15.18 36.24
N PHE A 289 26.26 -16.04 35.37
CA PHE A 289 24.83 -16.08 35.04
C PHE A 289 24.08 -16.99 36.01
N LYS A 290 22.99 -16.51 36.59
CA LYS A 290 22.16 -17.26 37.56
C LYS A 290 20.68 -17.15 37.24
N TYR A 291 19.98 -18.30 37.20
CA TYR A 291 18.53 -18.36 37.04
C TYR A 291 17.93 -19.64 37.64
N LYS A 292 16.97 -19.52 38.57
CA LYS A 292 16.24 -20.66 39.18
C LYS A 292 17.13 -21.86 39.59
N GLY A 293 18.29 -21.57 40.17
CA GLY A 293 19.27 -22.57 40.63
C GLY A 293 20.28 -23.02 39.58
N PHE A 294 20.11 -22.65 38.30
CA PHE A 294 21.13 -22.79 37.27
C PHE A 294 22.18 -21.69 37.43
N ILE A 295 23.46 -22.06 37.45
CA ILE A 295 24.61 -21.16 37.52
C ILE A 295 25.54 -21.50 36.36
N LYS A 296 26.04 -20.48 35.65
CA LYS A 296 27.00 -20.62 34.56
C LYS A 296 28.05 -19.52 34.63
N ASP A 297 29.30 -19.94 34.71
CA ASP A 297 30.47 -19.07 34.69
C ASP A 297 30.88 -18.78 33.23
N ILE A 298 31.19 -17.50 32.96
CA ILE A 298 31.59 -16.97 31.66
C ILE A 298 32.94 -16.27 31.84
N GLU A 299 33.97 -16.82 31.19
CA GLU A 299 35.37 -16.36 31.33
C GLU A 299 35.81 -15.39 30.23
N SER A 300 35.00 -15.19 29.18
CA SER A 300 35.33 -14.26 28.09
C SER A 300 35.13 -12.80 28.51
N THR A 301 35.99 -11.94 27.97
CA THR A 301 35.90 -10.46 28.07
C THR A 301 35.39 -9.83 26.78
N ASN A 302 35.26 -10.61 25.69
CA ASN A 302 34.76 -10.14 24.41
C ASN A 302 33.23 -10.00 24.44
N GLU A 303 32.72 -8.87 23.95
CA GLU A 303 31.28 -8.54 23.96
C GLU A 303 30.41 -9.61 23.27
N GLU A 304 30.83 -10.12 22.12
CA GLU A 304 30.04 -11.08 21.33
C GLU A 304 29.99 -12.45 21.99
N ASP A 305 31.13 -12.91 22.53
CA ASP A 305 31.22 -14.20 23.22
C ASP A 305 30.39 -14.19 24.51
N VAL A 306 30.52 -13.12 25.31
CA VAL A 306 29.72 -12.92 26.52
C VAL A 306 28.23 -12.95 26.20
N LEU A 307 27.81 -12.21 25.17
CA LEU A 307 26.41 -12.16 24.76
C LEU A 307 25.91 -13.54 24.32
N LYS A 308 26.72 -14.27 23.54
CA LYS A 308 26.39 -15.62 23.06
C LYS A 308 26.25 -16.63 24.21
N ASP A 309 27.13 -16.59 25.19
CA ASP A 309 27.10 -17.48 26.35
C ASP A 309 25.90 -17.18 27.27
N ILE A 310 25.60 -15.90 27.51
CA ILE A 310 24.41 -15.50 28.26
C ILE A 310 23.14 -15.98 27.53
N VAL A 311 23.04 -15.73 26.22
CA VAL A 311 21.87 -16.14 25.43
C VAL A 311 21.71 -17.67 25.40
N ALA A 312 22.81 -18.42 25.34
CA ALA A 312 22.77 -19.89 25.42
C ALA A 312 22.31 -20.42 26.79
N ALA A 313 22.57 -19.65 27.86
CA ALA A 313 22.16 -19.95 29.22
C ALA A 313 20.70 -19.55 29.55
N LEU A 314 20.04 -18.77 28.68
CA LEU A 314 18.65 -18.38 28.85
C LEU A 314 17.69 -19.60 28.86
N PRO A 315 16.48 -19.46 29.45
CA PRO A 315 15.51 -20.54 29.49
C PRO A 315 15.13 -21.00 28.08
N LYS A 316 15.43 -22.25 27.75
CA LYS A 316 15.19 -22.82 26.42
C LYS A 316 13.72 -22.68 26.02
N ILE A 317 13.50 -22.31 24.76
CA ILE A 317 12.17 -22.27 24.14
C ILE A 317 11.82 -23.67 23.67
N GLU A 318 10.52 -23.97 23.63
CA GLU A 318 10.05 -25.29 23.24
C GLU A 318 10.43 -25.60 21.78
N LEU A 319 11.15 -26.71 21.59
CA LEU A 319 11.41 -27.26 20.27
C LEU A 319 10.18 -28.02 19.77
N ILE A 320 9.75 -27.66 18.56
CA ILE A 320 8.57 -28.22 17.90
C ILE A 320 9.03 -29.22 16.82
N ASP A 321 8.67 -30.47 17.04
CA ASP A 321 8.77 -31.55 16.05
C ASP A 321 7.46 -31.67 15.22
N PRO A 322 7.43 -32.49 14.15
CA PRO A 322 6.23 -32.65 13.32
C PRO A 322 4.98 -33.10 14.08
N GLU A 323 5.10 -33.96 15.10
CA GLU A 323 3.95 -34.46 15.86
C GLU A 323 3.38 -33.38 16.78
N LYS A 324 4.25 -32.64 17.47
CA LYS A 324 3.85 -31.49 18.26
C LYS A 324 3.18 -30.42 17.41
N LEU A 325 3.73 -30.12 16.23
CA LEU A 325 3.12 -29.16 15.31
C LEU A 325 1.69 -29.58 14.94
N LYS A 326 1.49 -30.87 14.64
CA LYS A 326 0.16 -31.43 14.35
C LYS A 326 -0.80 -31.26 15.53
N ASN A 327 -0.34 -31.54 16.75
CA ASN A 327 -1.12 -31.38 17.97
C ASN A 327 -1.50 -29.91 18.24
N ILE A 328 -0.56 -28.98 18.06
CA ILE A 328 -0.80 -27.54 18.19
C ILE A 328 -1.85 -27.08 17.17
N ARG A 329 -1.71 -27.45 15.89
CA ARG A 329 -2.70 -27.09 14.85
C ARG A 329 -4.09 -27.63 15.16
N ASN A 330 -4.20 -28.85 15.69
CA ASN A 330 -5.48 -29.43 16.07
C ASN A 330 -6.15 -28.68 17.23
N LYS A 331 -5.40 -28.29 18.27
CA LYS A 331 -5.93 -27.49 19.38
C LYS A 331 -6.36 -26.09 18.93
N LEU A 332 -5.56 -25.46 18.08
CA LEU A 332 -5.89 -24.15 17.50
C LEU A 332 -7.16 -24.20 16.63
N ARG A 333 -7.38 -25.28 15.88
CA ARG A 333 -8.62 -25.52 15.12
C ARG A 333 -9.86 -25.64 16.02
N ARG A 334 -9.72 -26.23 17.21
CA ARG A 334 -10.80 -26.31 18.21
C ARG A 334 -10.98 -25.01 19.02
N GLY A 335 -10.09 -24.04 18.84
CA GLY A 335 -10.12 -22.77 19.58
C GLY A 335 -9.67 -22.88 21.04
N GLU A 336 -9.01 -23.97 21.43
CA GLU A 336 -8.61 -24.28 22.81
C GLU A 336 -7.28 -23.61 23.24
N GLN A 337 -6.59 -22.91 22.32
CA GLN A 337 -5.28 -22.30 22.58
C GLN A 337 -5.10 -20.93 21.93
N THR A 338 -4.21 -20.13 22.51
CA THR A 338 -3.75 -18.87 21.95
C THR A 338 -2.80 -19.10 20.77
N PRO A 339 -2.67 -18.13 19.83
CA PRO A 339 -1.79 -18.23 18.68
C PRO A 339 -0.33 -18.53 19.06
N TRP A 340 0.37 -19.23 18.18
CA TRP A 340 1.77 -19.61 18.31
C TRP A 340 2.63 -18.85 17.31
N VAL A 341 3.73 -18.28 17.78
CA VAL A 341 4.81 -17.73 16.95
C VAL A 341 5.86 -18.82 16.79
N LEU A 342 6.15 -19.15 15.53
CA LEU A 342 7.16 -20.14 15.16
C LEU A 342 8.42 -19.41 14.69
N TYR A 343 9.56 -19.84 15.23
CA TYR A 343 10.87 -19.41 14.79
C TYR A 343 11.60 -20.58 14.12
N PHE A 344 11.92 -20.40 12.84
CA PHE A 344 12.69 -21.37 12.07
C PHE A 344 14.17 -21.03 12.19
N SER A 345 14.96 -21.99 12.65
CA SER A 345 16.37 -21.81 12.98
C SER A 345 17.25 -22.80 12.21
N THR A 346 18.51 -22.41 12.04
CA THR A 346 19.64 -23.21 11.53
C THR A 346 20.86 -23.01 12.42
N LYS A 347 21.91 -23.81 12.23
CA LYS A 347 23.23 -23.62 12.85
C LYS A 347 23.73 -22.20 12.61
N GLY A 348 23.85 -21.43 13.70
CA GLY A 348 24.30 -20.03 13.69
C GLY A 348 23.18 -18.99 13.70
N SER A 349 21.90 -19.39 13.75
CA SER A 349 20.79 -18.46 13.93
C SER A 349 20.89 -17.70 15.25
N ASP A 350 20.66 -16.38 15.20
CA ASP A 350 20.68 -15.52 16.38
C ASP A 350 19.46 -15.80 17.27
N ARG A 351 19.69 -16.38 18.43
CA ARG A 351 18.63 -16.70 19.41
C ARG A 351 18.27 -15.51 20.30
N LEU A 352 19.06 -14.44 20.32
CA LEU A 352 18.72 -13.24 21.09
C LEU A 352 17.42 -12.61 20.58
N VAL A 353 17.28 -12.50 19.26
CA VAL A 353 16.05 -11.98 18.62
C VAL A 353 14.84 -12.82 19.00
N LEU A 354 15.01 -14.13 19.13
CA LEU A 354 13.96 -15.04 19.57
C LEU A 354 13.44 -14.70 20.98
N HIS A 355 14.35 -14.51 21.93
CA HIS A 355 13.99 -14.13 23.30
C HIS A 355 13.39 -12.72 23.38
N GLN A 356 13.92 -11.76 22.63
CA GLN A 356 13.39 -10.39 22.56
C GLN A 356 11.95 -10.36 22.02
N MET A 357 11.65 -11.16 21.01
CA MET A 357 10.29 -11.30 20.48
C MET A 357 9.34 -11.91 21.53
N ARG A 358 9.76 -12.97 22.22
CA ARG A 358 8.97 -13.58 23.28
C ARG A 358 8.61 -12.58 24.38
N MET A 359 9.56 -11.75 24.77
CA MET A 359 9.33 -10.69 25.76
C MET A 359 8.36 -9.61 25.24
N SER A 360 8.45 -9.25 23.95
CA SER A 360 7.56 -8.27 23.32
C SER A 360 6.10 -8.72 23.21
N PHE A 361 5.83 -10.02 23.23
CA PHE A 361 4.49 -10.60 23.05
C PHE A 361 4.17 -11.64 24.14
N PRO A 362 3.96 -11.22 25.39
CA PRO A 362 3.79 -12.15 26.53
C PRO A 362 2.52 -13.02 26.42
N ASN A 363 1.52 -12.59 25.64
CA ASN A 363 0.25 -13.29 25.46
C ASN A 363 0.29 -14.35 24.33
N LEU A 364 1.41 -14.47 23.60
CA LEU A 364 1.58 -15.44 22.52
C LEU A 364 2.48 -16.59 22.96
N ASN A 365 2.21 -17.78 22.43
CA ASN A 365 3.10 -18.92 22.62
C ASN A 365 4.26 -18.85 21.62
N PHE A 366 5.44 -19.35 21.99
CA PHE A 366 6.62 -19.35 21.13
C PHE A 366 7.19 -20.76 21.02
N GLY A 367 7.59 -21.14 19.82
CA GLY A 367 8.30 -22.39 19.57
C GLY A 367 9.37 -22.26 18.50
N GLU A 368 10.43 -23.07 18.64
CA GLU A 368 11.56 -23.14 17.72
C GLU A 368 11.46 -24.42 16.89
N ILE A 369 11.63 -24.30 15.57
CA ILE A 369 11.75 -25.42 14.65
C ILE A 369 13.18 -25.39 14.11
N ASP A 370 13.92 -26.46 14.34
CA ASP A 370 15.28 -26.65 13.82
C ASP A 370 15.20 -27.22 12.39
N CYS A 371 15.50 -26.37 11.40
CA CYS A 371 15.45 -26.74 9.98
C CYS A 371 16.64 -27.59 9.54
N ASP A 372 17.75 -27.62 10.29
CA ASP A 372 18.84 -28.55 10.01
C ASP A 372 18.45 -29.98 10.40
N LYS A 373 17.63 -30.12 11.46
CA LYS A 373 17.09 -31.40 11.90
C LYS A 373 15.85 -31.83 11.09
N TRP A 374 14.97 -30.88 10.77
CA TRP A 374 13.67 -31.14 10.15
C TRP A 374 13.49 -30.40 8.81
N ALA A 375 14.42 -30.62 7.87
CA ALA A 375 14.42 -29.94 6.57
C ALA A 375 13.11 -30.13 5.78
N GLU A 376 12.55 -31.33 5.77
CA GLU A 376 11.27 -31.63 5.10
C GLU A 376 10.10 -30.83 5.71
N LEU A 377 10.08 -30.69 7.04
CA LEU A 377 9.05 -29.91 7.73
C LEU A 377 9.15 -28.43 7.34
N CYS A 378 10.36 -27.84 7.37
CA CYS A 378 10.57 -26.45 6.99
C CYS A 378 10.20 -26.19 5.52
N SER A 379 10.58 -27.11 4.62
CA SER A 379 10.19 -27.06 3.21
C SER A 379 8.66 -27.11 3.04
N SER A 380 7.97 -28.00 3.77
CA SER A 380 6.49 -28.08 3.73
C SER A 380 5.80 -26.78 4.21
N LEU A 381 6.47 -25.99 5.04
CA LEU A 381 6.02 -24.70 5.56
C LEU A 381 6.53 -23.52 4.71
N HIS A 382 7.07 -23.80 3.53
CA HIS A 382 7.59 -22.84 2.56
C HIS A 382 8.69 -21.93 3.15
N VAL A 383 9.56 -22.52 3.98
CA VAL A 383 10.74 -21.84 4.54
C VAL A 383 11.94 -22.21 3.69
N GLU A 384 12.28 -21.33 2.74
CA GLU A 384 13.42 -21.52 1.81
C GLU A 384 14.76 -21.15 2.46
N ALA A 385 14.74 -20.18 3.37
CA ALA A 385 15.91 -19.72 4.11
C ALA A 385 15.54 -19.40 5.55
N ALA A 386 16.41 -19.80 6.48
CA ALA A 386 16.33 -19.46 7.90
C ALA A 386 17.45 -18.45 8.25
N PRO A 387 17.26 -17.60 9.28
CA PRO A 387 16.12 -17.57 10.19
C PRO A 387 14.85 -17.00 9.56
N ALA A 388 13.70 -17.59 9.92
CA ALA A 388 12.39 -17.14 9.47
C ALA A 388 11.37 -17.15 10.59
N TRP A 389 10.31 -16.37 10.41
CA TRP A 389 9.23 -16.21 11.38
C TRP A 389 7.91 -16.64 10.77
N ALA A 390 7.03 -17.23 11.58
CA ALA A 390 5.65 -17.46 11.20
C ALA A 390 4.72 -17.37 12.41
N VAL A 391 3.42 -17.22 12.14
CA VAL A 391 2.37 -17.24 13.14
C VAL A 391 1.35 -18.31 12.77
N LEU A 392 1.10 -19.22 13.71
CA LEU A 392 -0.03 -20.13 13.71
C LEU A 392 -1.18 -19.52 14.51
N LYS A 393 -2.31 -19.30 13.85
CA LYS A 393 -3.47 -18.60 14.42
C LYS A 393 -4.56 -19.57 14.85
N ARG A 394 -5.59 -19.01 15.50
CA ARG A 394 -6.85 -19.70 15.77
C ARG A 394 -7.44 -20.23 14.43
N GLY A 395 -8.07 -21.39 14.46
CA GLY A 395 -8.48 -22.10 13.23
C GLY A 395 -7.35 -22.88 12.54
N GLY A 396 -6.11 -22.82 13.04
CA GLY A 396 -4.96 -23.56 12.50
C GLY A 396 -4.30 -22.90 11.28
N ALA A 397 -4.62 -21.62 11.03
CA ALA A 397 -4.06 -20.83 9.95
C ALA A 397 -2.55 -20.61 10.15
N TYR A 398 -1.76 -20.78 9.10
CA TYR A 398 -0.33 -20.53 9.08
C TYR A 398 -0.03 -19.34 8.17
N GLN A 399 0.65 -18.34 8.73
CA GLN A 399 1.16 -17.19 7.97
C GLN A 399 2.66 -17.06 8.22
N ARG A 400 3.46 -16.98 7.16
CA ARG A 400 4.91 -16.76 7.24
C ARG A 400 5.24 -15.27 7.11
N ALA A 401 6.30 -14.83 7.75
CA ALA A 401 6.89 -13.51 7.57
C ALA A 401 7.70 -13.48 6.27
N TYR A 402 7.56 -12.40 5.51
CA TYR A 402 8.28 -12.17 4.27
C TYR A 402 9.21 -10.97 4.47
N ALA A 403 10.51 -11.20 4.30
CA ALA A 403 11.64 -10.29 4.58
C ALA A 403 12.07 -10.16 6.07
N PRO A 404 13.39 -10.12 6.35
CA PRO A 404 13.93 -10.12 7.71
C PRO A 404 13.77 -8.80 8.48
N ALA A 405 13.40 -7.70 7.82
CA ALA A 405 13.50 -6.36 8.42
C ALA A 405 12.35 -5.98 9.37
N ASP A 406 11.21 -6.68 9.36
CA ASP A 406 10.06 -6.27 10.19
C ASP A 406 9.22 -7.42 10.77
N ALA A 407 9.91 -8.45 11.29
CA ALA A 407 9.26 -9.59 11.93
C ALA A 407 8.33 -9.19 13.09
N ARG A 408 8.61 -8.08 13.78
CA ARG A 408 7.81 -7.62 14.94
C ARG A 408 6.46 -7.07 14.49
N THR A 409 6.46 -6.22 13.47
CA THR A 409 5.22 -5.70 12.87
C THR A 409 4.44 -6.84 12.22
N PHE A 410 5.13 -7.77 11.55
CA PHE A 410 4.50 -8.96 11.01
C PHE A 410 3.77 -9.78 12.09
N VAL A 411 4.45 -10.14 13.20
CA VAL A 411 3.84 -10.94 14.28
C VAL A 411 2.64 -10.20 14.87
N ARG A 412 2.74 -8.89 15.10
CA ARG A 412 1.63 -8.07 15.59
C ARG A 412 0.43 -8.13 14.66
N THR A 413 0.64 -7.90 13.37
CA THR A 413 -0.43 -7.91 12.36
C THR A 413 -1.02 -9.32 12.19
N ALA A 414 -0.17 -10.33 12.01
CA ALA A 414 -0.60 -11.70 11.79
C ALA A 414 -1.40 -12.25 12.98
N ALA A 415 -0.98 -11.97 14.22
CA ALA A 415 -1.69 -12.41 15.42
C ALA A 415 -3.04 -11.69 15.64
N ALA A 416 -3.18 -10.44 15.17
CA ALA A 416 -4.41 -9.65 15.31
C ALA A 416 -5.49 -9.98 14.26
N ALA A 417 -5.12 -10.57 13.12
CA ALA A 417 -6.07 -10.98 12.08
C ALA A 417 -6.76 -12.30 12.46
N LEU A 418 -7.89 -12.21 13.17
CA LEU A 418 -8.61 -13.35 13.75
C LEU A 418 -9.56 -14.03 12.74
N SER A 419 -10.17 -13.26 11.83
CA SER A 419 -11.06 -13.73 10.76
C SER A 419 -10.33 -14.39 9.58
N LEU A 420 -8.98 -14.42 9.62
CA LEU A 420 -8.13 -14.90 8.53
C LEU A 420 -7.68 -16.34 8.75
N HIS A 421 -8.17 -17.24 7.90
CA HIS A 421 -7.90 -18.66 7.92
C HIS A 421 -6.90 -19.08 6.83
N THR A 422 -6.17 -20.19 7.05
CA THR A 422 -5.43 -20.87 5.99
C THR A 422 -6.24 -22.07 5.57
N LEU A 423 -6.54 -22.12 4.28
CA LEU A 423 -7.40 -23.14 3.71
C LEU A 423 -6.57 -24.30 3.19
N SER A 424 -7.13 -25.50 3.28
CA SER A 424 -6.69 -26.64 2.49
C SER A 424 -7.40 -26.67 1.13
N ALA A 425 -6.92 -27.50 0.20
CA ALA A 425 -7.60 -27.70 -1.07
C ALA A 425 -9.05 -28.20 -0.90
N SER A 426 -9.33 -29.03 0.13
CA SER A 426 -10.68 -29.47 0.44
C SER A 426 -11.56 -28.35 1.01
N ASP A 427 -10.99 -27.46 1.84
CA ASP A 427 -11.75 -26.33 2.38
C ASP A 427 -12.10 -25.35 1.25
N LEU A 428 -11.14 -25.08 0.35
CA LEU A 428 -11.37 -24.26 -0.84
C LEU A 428 -12.52 -24.81 -1.68
N ASN A 429 -12.51 -26.10 -2.01
CA ASN A 429 -13.60 -26.70 -2.80
C ASN A 429 -14.95 -26.57 -2.12
N LYS A 430 -15.04 -26.85 -0.81
CA LYS A 430 -16.29 -26.71 -0.04
C LYS A 430 -16.82 -25.27 -0.07
N ILE A 431 -15.93 -24.28 0.11
CA ILE A 431 -16.30 -22.87 0.06
C ILE A 431 -16.82 -22.52 -1.34
N LEU A 432 -16.16 -22.99 -2.40
CA LEU A 432 -16.58 -22.75 -3.79
C LEU A 432 -17.88 -23.46 -4.18
N GLU A 433 -18.26 -24.54 -3.50
CA GLU A 433 -19.50 -25.29 -3.68
C GLU A 433 -20.71 -24.63 -2.98
N GLY A 434 -20.48 -23.64 -2.11
CA GLY A 434 -21.52 -22.80 -1.50
C GLY A 434 -21.63 -22.97 0.01
N ASP A 435 -20.53 -22.71 0.73
CA ASP A 435 -20.55 -22.62 2.19
C ASP A 435 -21.38 -21.42 2.70
N VAL A 436 -21.73 -21.44 3.99
CA VAL A 436 -22.57 -20.39 4.61
C VAL A 436 -21.71 -19.14 4.85
N GLY A 437 -22.11 -18.01 4.26
CA GLY A 437 -21.48 -16.69 4.46
C GLY A 437 -20.59 -16.20 3.31
N VAL A 438 -20.04 -15.01 3.47
CA VAL A 438 -19.17 -14.36 2.47
C VAL A 438 -17.71 -14.70 2.76
N TRP A 439 -17.05 -15.32 1.79
CA TRP A 439 -15.64 -15.68 1.87
C TRP A 439 -14.80 -14.80 0.96
N VAL A 440 -13.83 -14.08 1.53
CA VAL A 440 -12.78 -13.37 0.80
C VAL A 440 -11.55 -14.28 0.74
N LEU A 441 -11.23 -14.77 -0.45
CA LEU A 441 -10.21 -15.81 -0.68
C LEU A 441 -9.04 -15.25 -1.47
N LEU A 442 -7.82 -15.40 -0.96
CA LEU A 442 -6.59 -15.23 -1.72
C LEU A 442 -6.08 -16.61 -2.15
N VAL A 443 -6.20 -16.91 -3.45
CA VAL A 443 -5.80 -18.19 -4.02
C VAL A 443 -4.50 -18.02 -4.80
N VAL A 444 -3.49 -18.80 -4.42
CA VAL A 444 -2.14 -18.71 -4.97
C VAL A 444 -1.74 -20.04 -5.61
N PRO A 445 -1.52 -20.06 -6.94
CA PRO A 445 -0.98 -21.22 -7.64
C PRO A 445 0.45 -21.53 -7.19
N HIS A 446 0.86 -22.78 -7.35
CA HIS A 446 2.19 -23.24 -7.00
C HIS A 446 3.27 -22.51 -7.82
N GLY A 447 4.32 -22.04 -7.13
CA GLY A 447 5.47 -21.37 -7.74
C GLY A 447 5.24 -19.91 -8.15
N MET A 448 4.12 -19.29 -7.75
CA MET A 448 3.81 -17.90 -8.08
C MET A 448 4.17 -16.93 -6.94
N PRO A 449 4.76 -15.76 -7.24
CA PRO A 449 5.03 -14.74 -6.24
C PRO A 449 3.72 -14.06 -5.80
N TRP A 450 3.47 -14.02 -4.49
CA TRP A 450 2.25 -13.44 -3.92
C TRP A 450 2.50 -12.69 -2.61
N ASP A 451 3.74 -12.64 -2.15
CA ASP A 451 4.08 -12.26 -0.77
C ASP A 451 3.71 -10.80 -0.45
N HIS A 452 3.82 -9.92 -1.45
CA HIS A 452 3.39 -8.52 -1.38
C HIS A 452 1.89 -8.38 -1.10
N MET A 453 1.09 -9.41 -1.37
CA MET A 453 -0.35 -9.42 -1.18
C MET A 453 -0.75 -9.75 0.26
N ALA A 454 0.06 -10.53 0.99
CA ALA A 454 -0.27 -11.07 2.30
C ALA A 454 -0.48 -9.97 3.37
N GLY A 455 0.32 -8.89 3.32
CA GLY A 455 0.25 -7.78 4.27
C GLY A 455 -1.07 -7.01 4.17
N PRO A 456 -1.35 -6.36 3.02
CA PRO A 456 -2.61 -5.65 2.79
C PRO A 456 -3.84 -6.53 3.02
N PHE A 457 -3.80 -7.80 2.57
CA PHE A 457 -4.91 -8.73 2.77
C PHE A 457 -5.20 -9.01 4.25
N ALA A 458 -4.16 -9.23 5.06
CA ALA A 458 -4.30 -9.45 6.50
C ALA A 458 -4.71 -8.18 7.25
N GLN A 459 -4.33 -6.99 6.77
CA GLN A 459 -4.81 -5.73 7.33
C GLN A 459 -6.30 -5.53 7.04
N THR A 460 -6.74 -5.78 5.80
CA THR A 460 -8.18 -5.69 5.45
C THR A 460 -9.02 -6.65 6.28
N SER A 461 -8.57 -7.89 6.52
CA SER A 461 -9.35 -8.86 7.30
C SER A 461 -9.63 -8.39 8.74
N MET A 462 -8.76 -7.55 9.32
CA MET A 462 -8.95 -7.04 10.69
C MET A 462 -10.18 -6.14 10.84
N HIS A 463 -10.57 -5.43 9.79
CA HIS A 463 -11.79 -4.60 9.78
C HIS A 463 -13.05 -5.45 9.95
N PHE A 464 -12.97 -6.76 9.64
CA PHE A 464 -14.07 -7.72 9.73
C PHE A 464 -13.90 -8.70 10.89
N ASN A 465 -12.99 -8.47 11.83
CA ASN A 465 -12.79 -9.38 12.98
C ASN A 465 -14.05 -9.58 13.85
N ASN A 466 -14.97 -8.60 13.85
CA ASN A 466 -16.22 -8.65 14.61
C ASN A 466 -17.45 -8.98 13.74
N ASP A 467 -17.25 -9.22 12.43
CA ASP A 467 -18.33 -9.54 11.49
C ASP A 467 -18.37 -11.05 11.26
N GLU A 468 -19.37 -11.73 11.83
CA GLU A 468 -19.50 -13.18 11.72
C GLU A 468 -19.87 -13.65 10.30
N ASN A 469 -20.33 -12.73 9.43
CA ASN A 469 -20.76 -13.07 8.08
C ASN A 469 -19.62 -13.02 7.05
N VAL A 470 -18.46 -12.45 7.39
CA VAL A 470 -17.34 -12.26 6.47
C VAL A 470 -16.10 -12.99 6.98
N SER A 471 -15.73 -14.06 6.28
CA SER A 471 -14.53 -14.85 6.58
C SER A 471 -13.44 -14.62 5.53
N PHE A 472 -12.18 -14.61 5.95
CA PHE A 472 -11.03 -14.49 5.05
C PHE A 472 -10.27 -15.81 4.98
N GLY A 473 -9.78 -16.16 3.79
CA GLY A 473 -9.05 -17.39 3.55
C GLY A 473 -7.84 -17.19 2.64
N ILE A 474 -6.70 -17.76 2.99
CA ILE A 474 -5.53 -17.87 2.09
C ILE A 474 -5.35 -19.35 1.74
N MET A 475 -5.35 -19.65 0.44
CA MET A 475 -4.98 -20.96 -0.10
C MET A 475 -3.69 -20.83 -0.91
N ILE A 476 -2.63 -21.51 -0.45
CA ILE A 476 -1.36 -21.60 -1.17
C ILE A 476 -1.24 -23.04 -1.68
N CYS A 477 -1.23 -23.21 -3.00
CA CYS A 477 -1.11 -24.53 -3.58
C CYS A 477 0.34 -25.02 -3.60
N THR A 478 0.48 -26.29 -3.23
CA THR A 478 1.67 -27.10 -3.46
C THR A 478 1.59 -27.78 -4.83
N ALA A 479 2.69 -28.39 -5.29
CA ALA A 479 2.70 -29.13 -6.56
C ALA A 479 1.57 -30.18 -6.68
N SER A 480 1.18 -30.83 -5.57
CA SER A 480 0.11 -31.83 -5.56
C SER A 480 -1.30 -31.24 -5.54
N THR A 481 -1.46 -29.99 -5.09
CA THR A 481 -2.77 -29.33 -4.98
C THR A 481 -3.00 -28.29 -6.07
N ASP A 482 -1.98 -28.00 -6.89
CA ASP A 482 -1.97 -26.94 -7.90
C ASP A 482 -3.11 -27.02 -8.92
N GLN A 483 -3.56 -28.24 -9.27
CA GLN A 483 -4.71 -28.42 -10.16
C GLN A 483 -5.98 -27.71 -9.62
N HIS A 484 -6.18 -27.70 -8.31
CA HIS A 484 -7.31 -27.04 -7.66
C HIS A 484 -7.18 -25.51 -7.74
N CYS A 485 -5.99 -24.97 -7.41
CA CYS A 485 -5.77 -23.52 -7.51
C CYS A 485 -5.84 -23.05 -8.97
N ARG A 486 -5.24 -23.76 -9.93
CA ARG A 486 -5.27 -23.36 -11.34
C ARG A 486 -6.65 -23.40 -11.97
N GLY A 487 -7.57 -24.21 -11.44
CA GLY A 487 -8.98 -24.16 -11.82
C GLY A 487 -9.66 -22.82 -11.50
N VAL A 488 -9.10 -22.06 -10.57
CA VAL A 488 -9.66 -20.79 -10.08
C VAL A 488 -8.76 -19.59 -10.44
N ALA A 489 -7.44 -19.78 -10.36
CA ALA A 489 -6.38 -18.82 -10.58
C ALA A 489 -5.37 -19.42 -11.60
N PRO A 490 -5.67 -19.37 -12.91
CA PRO A 490 -4.91 -20.13 -13.91
C PRO A 490 -3.46 -19.63 -14.10
N GLU A 491 -3.26 -18.31 -14.10
CA GLU A 491 -1.99 -17.68 -14.51
C GLU A 491 -1.30 -16.88 -13.39
N LYS A 492 -2.05 -16.37 -12.42
CA LYS A 492 -1.54 -15.48 -11.36
C LYS A 492 -2.36 -15.66 -10.07
N PRO A 493 -1.83 -15.25 -8.90
CA PRO A 493 -2.62 -15.16 -7.68
C PRO A 493 -3.86 -14.27 -7.87
N VAL A 494 -4.98 -14.69 -7.31
CA VAL A 494 -6.27 -13.98 -7.45
C VAL A 494 -6.92 -13.82 -6.08
N VAL A 495 -7.49 -12.64 -5.85
CA VAL A 495 -8.43 -12.42 -4.75
C VAL A 495 -9.84 -12.61 -5.26
N LEU A 496 -10.60 -13.46 -4.59
CA LEU A 496 -11.96 -13.85 -4.95
C LEU A 496 -12.86 -13.53 -3.78
N LEU A 497 -14.07 -13.11 -4.07
CA LEU A 497 -15.16 -13.06 -3.10
C LEU A 497 -16.19 -14.10 -3.53
N GLN A 498 -16.43 -15.06 -2.64
CA GLN A 498 -17.44 -16.08 -2.80
C GLN A 498 -18.59 -15.74 -1.85
N ASN A 499 -19.78 -15.49 -2.40
CA ASN A 499 -21.00 -15.26 -1.65
C ASN A 499 -22.02 -16.32 -2.06
N PHE A 500 -22.22 -17.34 -1.22
CA PHE A 500 -22.96 -18.56 -1.56
C PHE A 500 -22.45 -19.18 -2.87
N THR A 501 -23.24 -19.15 -3.94
CA THR A 501 -22.87 -19.66 -5.27
C THR A 501 -22.29 -18.58 -6.19
N ARG A 502 -22.39 -17.29 -5.83
CA ARG A 502 -21.89 -16.17 -6.64
C ARG A 502 -20.40 -15.98 -6.38
N ARG A 503 -19.63 -15.87 -7.47
CA ARG A 503 -18.18 -15.66 -7.44
C ARG A 503 -17.84 -14.34 -8.10
N HIS A 504 -17.10 -13.50 -7.38
CA HIS A 504 -16.58 -12.24 -7.87
C HIS A 504 -15.05 -12.26 -7.79
N THR A 505 -14.39 -11.85 -8.87
CA THR A 505 -12.93 -11.80 -8.93
C THR A 505 -12.46 -10.36 -8.78
N TYR A 506 -11.68 -10.08 -7.74
CA TYR A 506 -11.07 -8.78 -7.55
C TYR A 506 -9.87 -8.61 -8.51
N ARG A 507 -9.91 -7.56 -9.32
CA ARG A 507 -8.88 -7.25 -10.34
C ARG A 507 -8.11 -5.95 -10.06
N GLY A 508 -8.42 -5.25 -8.96
CA GLY A 508 -7.75 -4.02 -8.54
C GLY A 508 -6.34 -4.27 -7.98
N GLU A 509 -5.63 -3.18 -7.67
CA GLU A 509 -4.35 -3.29 -6.97
C GLU A 509 -4.60 -3.65 -5.51
N LEU A 510 -3.90 -4.67 -5.00
CA LEU A 510 -4.17 -5.12 -3.64
C LEU A 510 -3.61 -4.13 -2.60
N ASN A 511 -4.47 -3.20 -2.20
CA ASN A 511 -4.24 -2.31 -1.08
C ASN A 511 -5.43 -2.35 -0.11
N GLU A 512 -5.16 -2.02 1.16
CA GLU A 512 -6.13 -2.15 2.25
C GLU A 512 -7.46 -1.43 1.95
N ARG A 513 -7.35 -0.19 1.44
CA ARG A 513 -8.49 0.70 1.18
C ARG A 513 -9.35 0.20 0.02
N GLU A 514 -8.75 -0.10 -1.13
CA GLU A 514 -9.49 -0.54 -2.32
C GLU A 514 -10.16 -1.90 -2.10
N LEU A 515 -9.49 -2.83 -1.42
CA LEU A 515 -10.10 -4.13 -1.13
C LEU A 515 -11.27 -3.97 -0.14
N LEU A 516 -11.13 -3.13 0.88
CA LEU A 516 -12.20 -2.83 1.84
C LEU A 516 -13.41 -2.18 1.14
N GLU A 517 -13.17 -1.19 0.29
CA GLU A 517 -14.21 -0.54 -0.53
C GLU A 517 -14.91 -1.56 -1.44
N TYR A 518 -14.15 -2.46 -2.08
CA TYR A 518 -14.71 -3.49 -2.94
C TYR A 518 -15.60 -4.50 -2.21
N ILE A 519 -15.17 -4.97 -1.02
CA ILE A 519 -15.96 -5.90 -0.19
C ILE A 519 -17.26 -5.24 0.25
N ASN A 520 -17.20 -4.01 0.76
CA ASN A 520 -18.39 -3.27 1.18
C ASN A 520 -19.34 -3.00 0.00
N MET A 521 -18.80 -2.63 -1.17
CA MET A 521 -19.59 -2.44 -2.37
C MET A 521 -20.31 -3.72 -2.80
N LEU A 522 -19.66 -4.88 -2.72
CA LEU A 522 -20.27 -6.17 -3.03
C LEU A 522 -21.43 -6.49 -2.09
N ARG A 523 -21.24 -6.33 -0.77
CA ARG A 523 -22.28 -6.53 0.22
C ARG A 523 -23.50 -5.64 -0.04
N ASP A 524 -23.27 -4.38 -0.38
CA ASP A 524 -24.35 -3.45 -0.62
C ASP A 524 -24.98 -3.57 -2.04
N SER A 525 -24.55 -4.55 -2.84
CA SER A 525 -24.97 -4.72 -4.24
C SER A 525 -25.76 -6.00 -4.51
N GLU A 526 -26.16 -6.73 -3.45
CA GLU A 526 -26.84 -8.03 -3.55
C GLU A 526 -28.11 -8.00 -4.42
N ASP A 527 -28.78 -6.85 -4.48
CA ASP A 527 -30.06 -6.60 -5.18
C ASP A 527 -29.92 -6.02 -6.60
N LEU A 528 -28.71 -5.94 -7.16
CA LEU A 528 -28.54 -5.37 -8.50
C LEU A 528 -29.03 -6.27 -9.64
N GLU A 529 -29.04 -7.59 -9.47
CA GLU A 529 -29.51 -8.50 -10.53
C GLU A 529 -31.03 -8.48 -10.65
N LEU A 530 -31.52 -8.04 -11.81
CA LEU A 530 -32.96 -8.01 -12.11
C LEU A 530 -33.40 -9.30 -12.80
N THR A 531 -34.64 -9.71 -12.52
CA THR A 531 -35.37 -10.73 -13.28
C THR A 531 -36.11 -10.10 -14.46
N GLU A 532 -36.49 -10.93 -15.44
CA GLU A 532 -37.29 -10.49 -16.59
C GLU A 532 -38.60 -9.81 -16.16
N LYS A 533 -39.27 -10.34 -15.12
CA LYS A 533 -40.52 -9.78 -14.59
C LYS A 533 -40.31 -8.37 -14.04
N GLN A 534 -39.24 -8.16 -13.27
CA GLN A 534 -38.90 -6.83 -12.72
C GLN A 534 -38.60 -5.82 -13.83
N VAL A 535 -37.95 -6.23 -14.92
CA VAL A 535 -37.69 -5.31 -16.05
C VAL A 535 -38.98 -4.94 -16.80
N LEU A 536 -39.95 -5.83 -16.88
CA LEU A 536 -41.27 -5.51 -17.44
C LEU A 536 -42.03 -4.51 -16.55
N GLU A 537 -41.98 -4.67 -15.23
CA GLU A 537 -42.54 -3.72 -14.26
C GLU A 537 -41.87 -2.33 -14.36
N ILE A 538 -40.56 -2.27 -14.65
CA ILE A 538 -39.85 -0.99 -14.90
C ILE A 538 -40.40 -0.26 -16.13
N SER A 539 -40.96 -0.98 -17.10
CA SER A 539 -41.53 -0.37 -18.31
C SER A 539 -42.93 0.22 -18.08
N ASP A 540 -43.52 0.00 -16.91
CA ASP A 540 -44.81 0.56 -16.51
C ASP A 540 -44.72 2.09 -16.32
N PRO A 541 -45.67 2.87 -16.88
CA PRO A 541 -45.74 4.32 -16.69
C PRO A 541 -46.16 4.76 -15.27
N SER A 542 -46.69 3.87 -14.42
CA SER A 542 -47.13 4.17 -13.04
C SER A 542 -46.01 4.12 -12.00
N ARG A 543 -44.76 3.92 -12.42
CA ARG A 543 -43.59 3.79 -11.53
C ARG A 543 -43.25 5.10 -10.80
N GLU A 544 -42.84 4.97 -9.54
CA GLU A 544 -42.45 6.10 -8.68
C GLU A 544 -40.96 6.50 -8.83
N HIS A 545 -40.14 5.63 -9.42
CA HIS A 545 -38.68 5.78 -9.45
C HIS A 545 -38.14 5.76 -10.89
N ALA A 546 -37.04 6.49 -11.12
CA ALA A 546 -36.25 6.37 -12.34
C ALA A 546 -35.40 5.10 -12.25
N TRP A 547 -35.23 4.40 -13.38
CA TRP A 547 -34.42 3.18 -13.42
C TRP A 547 -33.27 3.29 -14.39
N LEU A 548 -32.06 2.98 -13.93
CA LEU A 548 -30.88 2.81 -14.76
C LEU A 548 -30.56 1.32 -14.84
N VAL A 549 -30.76 0.71 -16.00
CA VAL A 549 -30.64 -0.75 -16.19
C VAL A 549 -29.53 -1.08 -17.18
N ALA A 550 -28.57 -1.91 -16.77
CA ALA A 550 -27.60 -2.52 -17.67
C ALA A 550 -28.13 -3.83 -18.25
N TYR A 551 -27.91 -4.04 -19.54
CA TYR A 551 -28.25 -5.23 -20.27
C TYR A 551 -26.96 -5.91 -20.73
N LEU A 552 -26.61 -7.02 -20.09
CA LEU A 552 -25.40 -7.78 -20.41
C LEU A 552 -25.73 -8.96 -21.34
N PRO A 553 -25.11 -9.07 -22.53
CA PRO A 553 -25.40 -10.11 -23.50
C PRO A 553 -24.98 -11.50 -22.99
N ALA A 554 -25.55 -12.57 -23.57
CA ALA A 554 -25.26 -13.94 -23.13
C ALA A 554 -23.81 -14.41 -23.44
N HIS A 555 -23.14 -13.80 -24.42
CA HIS A 555 -21.83 -14.24 -24.94
C HIS A 555 -20.78 -13.12 -24.88
N CYS A 556 -20.37 -12.72 -23.67
CA CYS A 556 -19.35 -11.68 -23.47
C CYS A 556 -18.17 -12.09 -22.58
N GLY A 557 -18.24 -13.24 -21.89
CA GLY A 557 -17.14 -13.76 -21.08
C GLY A 557 -16.56 -12.73 -20.09
N ALA A 558 -15.23 -12.68 -19.97
CA ALA A 558 -14.51 -11.84 -19.01
C ALA A 558 -14.75 -10.32 -19.14
N PHE A 559 -15.28 -9.86 -20.28
CA PHE A 559 -15.65 -8.47 -20.51
C PHE A 559 -16.91 -8.07 -19.74
N CYS A 560 -17.89 -8.96 -19.62
CA CYS A 560 -19.09 -8.67 -18.82
C CYS A 560 -18.82 -8.70 -17.32
N ASP A 561 -17.89 -9.53 -16.86
CA ASP A 561 -17.48 -9.53 -15.45
C ASP A 561 -16.87 -8.16 -15.06
N ASP A 562 -16.07 -7.59 -15.97
CA ASP A 562 -15.46 -6.27 -15.81
C ASP A 562 -16.53 -5.15 -15.82
N LEU A 563 -17.49 -5.23 -16.74
CA LEU A 563 -18.62 -4.31 -16.79
C LEU A 563 -19.53 -4.42 -15.57
N ALA A 564 -19.76 -5.62 -15.04
CA ALA A 564 -20.53 -5.81 -13.83
C ALA A 564 -19.88 -5.09 -12.64
N HIS A 565 -18.55 -5.18 -12.51
CA HIS A 565 -17.81 -4.41 -11.51
C HIS A 565 -17.99 -2.89 -11.69
N HIS A 566 -17.82 -2.37 -12.90
CA HIS A 566 -18.06 -0.96 -13.18
C HIS A 566 -19.51 -0.54 -12.89
N TRP A 567 -20.48 -1.41 -13.13
CA TRP A 567 -21.88 -1.16 -12.85
C TRP A 567 -22.19 -1.08 -11.35
N MET A 568 -21.50 -1.86 -10.53
CA MET A 568 -21.62 -1.75 -9.07
C MET A 568 -21.09 -0.41 -8.56
N ILE A 569 -20.01 0.11 -9.15
CA ILE A 569 -19.49 1.45 -8.83
C ILE A 569 -20.55 2.51 -9.16
N VAL A 570 -21.19 2.40 -10.32
CA VAL A 570 -22.30 3.28 -10.73
C VAL A 570 -23.43 3.24 -9.71
N ALA A 571 -23.86 2.04 -9.31
CA ALA A 571 -24.94 1.86 -8.35
C ALA A 571 -24.59 2.41 -6.96
N SER A 572 -23.37 2.15 -6.48
CA SER A 572 -22.87 2.69 -5.22
C SER A 572 -22.87 4.22 -5.21
N LYS A 573 -22.39 4.85 -6.31
CA LYS A 573 -22.37 6.31 -6.46
C LYS A 573 -23.77 6.91 -6.54
N LEU A 574 -24.72 6.28 -7.23
CA LEU A 574 -26.08 6.80 -7.38
C LEU A 574 -26.99 6.49 -6.17
N ARG A 575 -26.58 5.60 -5.25
CA ARG A 575 -27.36 5.22 -4.05
C ARG A 575 -27.92 6.39 -3.22
N PRO A 576 -27.23 7.52 -3.03
CA PRO A 576 -27.78 8.66 -2.29
C PRO A 576 -29.02 9.28 -2.95
N LEU A 577 -29.22 9.07 -4.25
CA LEU A 577 -30.37 9.58 -4.99
C LEU A 577 -31.54 8.59 -4.87
N THR A 578 -32.34 8.74 -3.82
CA THR A 578 -33.42 7.79 -3.47
C THR A 578 -34.48 7.60 -4.55
N PHE A 579 -34.64 8.57 -5.45
CA PHE A 579 -35.55 8.52 -6.60
C PHE A 579 -34.99 7.77 -7.82
N VAL A 580 -33.73 7.33 -7.79
CA VAL A 580 -33.08 6.55 -8.85
C VAL A 580 -32.75 5.15 -8.35
N ARG A 581 -33.18 4.13 -9.09
CA ARG A 581 -32.84 2.73 -8.86
C ARG A 581 -31.89 2.24 -9.96
N VAL A 582 -30.95 1.38 -9.60
CA VAL A 582 -29.96 0.83 -10.53
C VAL A 582 -30.09 -0.69 -10.54
N GLY A 583 -30.12 -1.29 -11.72
CA GLY A 583 -30.22 -2.74 -11.88
C GLY A 583 -29.46 -3.26 -13.09
N MET A 584 -29.30 -4.57 -13.15
CA MET A 584 -28.51 -5.26 -14.16
C MET A 584 -29.21 -6.56 -14.57
N LEU A 585 -29.45 -6.73 -15.86
CA LEU A 585 -30.05 -7.91 -16.45
C LEU A 585 -28.98 -8.76 -17.13
N GLN A 586 -28.78 -9.99 -16.64
CA GLN A 586 -27.89 -10.97 -17.28
C GLN A 586 -28.65 -11.83 -18.28
N CYS A 587 -28.50 -11.53 -19.58
CA CYS A 587 -29.21 -12.25 -20.63
C CYS A 587 -28.82 -13.73 -20.75
N ALA A 588 -27.67 -14.16 -20.21
CA ALA A 588 -27.28 -15.57 -20.17
C ALA A 588 -28.25 -16.44 -19.34
N LYS A 589 -28.92 -15.86 -18.34
CA LYS A 589 -29.83 -16.58 -17.43
C LYS A 589 -31.29 -16.58 -17.92
N ILE A 590 -31.60 -15.81 -18.97
CA ILE A 590 -32.97 -15.62 -19.47
C ILE A 590 -33.20 -16.57 -20.64
N LYS A 591 -34.20 -17.45 -20.47
CA LYS A 591 -34.60 -18.42 -21.50
C LYS A 591 -35.64 -17.86 -22.48
N SER A 592 -36.23 -16.70 -22.19
CA SER A 592 -37.22 -16.05 -23.05
C SER A 592 -36.56 -15.31 -24.22
N GLY A 593 -37.35 -14.98 -25.24
CA GLY A 593 -36.90 -14.17 -26.38
C GLY A 593 -36.59 -12.70 -26.06
N PHE A 594 -36.73 -12.27 -24.80
CA PHE A 594 -36.60 -10.87 -24.39
C PHE A 594 -35.21 -10.28 -24.70
N CYS A 595 -34.15 -11.07 -24.55
CA CYS A 595 -32.78 -10.64 -24.80
C CYS A 595 -32.27 -10.83 -26.24
N THR A 596 -33.12 -11.24 -27.17
CA THR A 596 -32.71 -11.59 -28.55
C THR A 596 -32.08 -10.43 -29.33
N ASN A 597 -32.45 -9.19 -29.02
CA ASN A 597 -31.94 -7.99 -29.68
C ASN A 597 -30.73 -7.34 -28.99
N ILE A 598 -30.26 -7.89 -27.85
CA ILE A 598 -29.12 -7.36 -27.10
C ILE A 598 -27.84 -8.03 -27.59
N ARG A 599 -27.23 -7.43 -28.61
CA ARG A 599 -25.99 -7.95 -29.25
C ARG A 599 -24.70 -7.47 -28.56
N SER A 600 -24.76 -6.37 -27.81
CA SER A 600 -23.64 -5.80 -27.07
C SER A 600 -24.13 -5.28 -25.71
N ALA A 601 -23.20 -5.08 -24.78
CA ALA A 601 -23.53 -4.54 -23.47
C ALA A 601 -24.03 -3.09 -23.59
N THR A 602 -25.26 -2.84 -23.12
CA THR A 602 -25.94 -1.54 -23.24
C THR A 602 -26.57 -1.13 -21.92
N ALA A 603 -26.62 0.17 -21.65
CA ALA A 603 -27.40 0.71 -20.52
C ALA A 603 -28.62 1.45 -21.04
N ARG A 604 -29.73 1.38 -20.29
CA ARG A 604 -30.93 2.17 -20.56
C ARG A 604 -31.37 2.91 -19.32
N LEU A 605 -31.70 4.18 -19.49
CA LEU A 605 -32.33 5.00 -18.46
C LEU A 605 -33.83 5.13 -18.76
N TYR A 606 -34.63 4.88 -17.73
CA TYR A 606 -36.08 4.97 -17.70
C TYR A 606 -36.48 6.13 -16.76
N PRO A 607 -36.69 7.35 -17.27
CA PRO A 607 -37.03 8.51 -16.46
C PRO A 607 -38.47 8.47 -15.90
N ILE A 608 -38.74 9.26 -14.85
CA ILE A 608 -40.05 9.32 -14.15
C ILE A 608 -41.12 10.08 -14.96
N ALA A 609 -40.73 10.93 -15.93
CA ALA A 609 -41.65 11.86 -16.59
C ALA A 609 -41.56 11.83 -18.13
N SER A 610 -42.56 11.23 -18.78
CA SER A 610 -43.50 11.89 -19.71
C SER A 610 -44.43 10.81 -20.27
N GLY A 611 -45.67 11.14 -20.65
CA GLY A 611 -46.69 10.19 -21.15
C GLY A 611 -46.36 9.44 -22.45
N GLN A 612 -45.09 9.28 -22.79
CA GLN A 612 -44.56 8.42 -23.85
C GLN A 612 -43.45 7.55 -23.29
N HIS A 613 -43.41 6.26 -23.68
CA HIS A 613 -42.35 5.32 -23.31
C HIS A 613 -40.99 5.67 -23.95
N TYR A 614 -40.37 6.80 -23.58
CA TYR A 614 -39.02 7.12 -24.03
C TYR A 614 -38.00 6.55 -23.03
N SER A 615 -37.13 5.69 -23.55
CA SER A 615 -35.93 5.23 -22.83
C SER A 615 -34.71 5.79 -23.55
N VAL A 616 -33.72 6.24 -22.78
CA VAL A 616 -32.46 6.72 -23.36
C VAL A 616 -31.45 5.60 -23.26
N SER A 617 -30.84 5.23 -24.39
CA SER A 617 -29.89 4.12 -24.44
C SER A 617 -28.46 4.63 -24.59
N LEU A 618 -27.56 4.09 -23.77
CA LEU A 618 -26.12 4.18 -23.94
C LEU A 618 -25.63 2.90 -24.61
N GLN A 619 -25.14 3.05 -25.85
CA GLN A 619 -24.48 1.96 -26.56
C GLN A 619 -23.01 1.86 -26.12
N HIS A 620 -22.46 0.65 -26.13
CA HIS A 620 -21.08 0.37 -25.76
C HIS A 620 -20.74 0.82 -24.33
N LEU A 621 -21.28 0.07 -23.36
CA LEU A 621 -20.88 0.22 -21.97
C LEU A 621 -19.35 0.20 -21.82
N SER A 622 -18.84 1.18 -21.09
CA SER A 622 -17.42 1.38 -20.82
C SER A 622 -17.20 1.52 -19.31
N GLN A 623 -16.28 2.38 -18.88
CA GLN A 623 -15.94 2.54 -17.46
C GLN A 623 -17.02 3.36 -16.72
N ALA A 624 -17.13 3.12 -15.41
CA ALA A 624 -18.08 3.76 -14.51
C ALA A 624 -18.15 5.31 -14.63
N PRO A 625 -17.03 6.06 -14.74
CA PRO A 625 -17.09 7.53 -14.83
C PRO A 625 -17.89 8.05 -16.03
N TYR A 626 -17.74 7.40 -17.20
CA TYR A 626 -18.48 7.79 -18.41
C TYR A 626 -19.96 7.46 -18.31
N ILE A 627 -20.29 6.31 -17.72
CA ILE A 627 -21.66 5.89 -17.48
C ILE A 627 -22.35 6.88 -16.54
N LEU A 628 -21.68 7.26 -15.46
CA LEU A 628 -22.19 8.24 -14.49
C LEU A 628 -22.38 9.62 -15.13
N GLU A 629 -21.40 10.12 -15.89
CA GLU A 629 -21.53 11.41 -16.56
C GLU A 629 -22.72 11.41 -17.53
N TRP A 630 -22.88 10.35 -18.34
CA TRP A 630 -24.02 10.20 -19.25
C TRP A 630 -25.34 10.13 -18.48
N ALA A 631 -25.45 9.24 -17.48
CA ALA A 631 -26.69 9.03 -16.75
C ALA A 631 -27.13 10.31 -16.01
N LEU A 632 -26.19 10.98 -15.34
CA LEU A 632 -26.48 12.19 -14.57
C LEU A 632 -26.98 13.34 -15.45
N GLN A 633 -26.56 13.44 -16.72
CA GLN A 633 -27.08 14.44 -17.65
C GLN A 633 -28.59 14.29 -17.94
N PHE A 634 -29.14 13.08 -17.80
CA PHE A 634 -30.56 12.81 -18.01
C PHE A 634 -31.34 12.65 -16.71
N ILE A 635 -30.65 12.31 -15.61
CA ILE A 635 -31.25 12.28 -14.26
C ILE A 635 -31.49 13.71 -13.77
N ASP A 636 -30.54 14.61 -14.01
CA ASP A 636 -30.62 16.02 -13.62
C ASP A 636 -29.91 16.92 -14.65
N ASP A 637 -30.69 17.77 -15.32
CA ASP A 637 -30.19 18.72 -16.32
C ASP A 637 -29.81 20.09 -15.74
N SER A 638 -29.81 20.23 -14.40
CA SER A 638 -29.53 21.49 -13.70
C SER A 638 -28.11 22.05 -13.93
N VAL A 639 -27.16 21.22 -14.37
CA VAL A 639 -25.76 21.63 -14.59
C VAL A 639 -25.60 22.40 -15.90
N VAL A 640 -25.49 23.72 -15.78
CA VAL A 640 -25.36 24.63 -16.94
C VAL A 640 -23.93 24.64 -17.49
N LYS A 641 -23.78 24.52 -18.81
CA LYS A 641 -22.50 24.70 -19.49
C LYS A 641 -22.19 26.21 -19.60
N LEU A 642 -21.14 26.65 -18.92
CA LEU A 642 -20.75 28.05 -18.84
C LEU A 642 -19.61 28.36 -19.83
N ASN A 643 -19.84 29.32 -20.72
CA ASN A 643 -18.80 29.97 -21.52
C ASN A 643 -18.48 31.36 -20.95
N TRP A 644 -17.42 32.02 -21.41
CA TRP A 644 -17.01 33.33 -20.88
C TRP A 644 -18.15 34.35 -20.84
N LYS A 645 -18.95 34.46 -21.91
CA LYS A 645 -20.05 35.42 -22.00
C LYS A 645 -21.15 35.15 -20.97
N LEU A 646 -21.53 33.87 -20.82
CA LEU A 646 -22.55 33.47 -19.86
C LEU A 646 -22.03 33.61 -18.43
N PHE A 647 -20.82 33.13 -18.15
CA PHE A 647 -20.15 33.24 -16.87
C PHE A 647 -20.02 34.70 -16.41
N ALA A 648 -19.52 35.58 -17.28
CA ALA A 648 -19.41 37.00 -16.98
C ALA A 648 -20.78 37.64 -16.69
N LYS A 649 -21.86 37.20 -17.37
CA LYS A 649 -23.20 37.76 -17.20
C LYS A 649 -23.94 37.21 -15.97
N THR A 650 -23.78 35.95 -15.64
CA THR A 650 -24.61 35.27 -14.63
C THR A 650 -23.88 34.99 -13.33
N VAL A 651 -22.55 34.85 -13.37
CA VAL A 651 -21.73 34.53 -12.19
C VAL A 651 -20.99 35.77 -11.70
N ILE A 652 -20.41 36.57 -12.60
CA ILE A 652 -19.64 37.78 -12.24
C ILE A 652 -20.51 39.05 -12.22
N ALA A 653 -21.35 39.30 -13.25
CA ALA A 653 -22.06 40.58 -13.38
C ALA A 653 -23.11 40.82 -12.28
N GLU A 654 -23.44 39.80 -11.47
CA GLU A 654 -24.23 39.98 -10.25
C GLU A 654 -23.51 40.85 -9.19
N GLU A 655 -22.21 41.11 -9.34
CA GLU A 655 -21.50 42.12 -8.53
C GLU A 655 -22.00 43.56 -8.78
N LEU A 656 -22.59 43.82 -9.95
CA LEU A 656 -22.99 45.16 -10.40
C LEU A 656 -24.47 45.50 -10.11
N ASN A 657 -25.34 44.51 -9.87
CA ASN A 657 -26.77 44.71 -9.58
C ASN A 657 -27.22 43.91 -8.33
N PRO A 658 -27.18 44.51 -7.13
CA PRO A 658 -27.36 43.80 -5.84
C PRO A 658 -28.82 43.49 -5.44
N THR A 659 -29.80 43.65 -6.33
CA THR A 659 -31.23 43.53 -6.01
C THR A 659 -31.88 42.20 -6.41
N SER A 660 -31.15 41.26 -7.01
CA SER A 660 -31.70 39.93 -7.31
C SER A 660 -31.49 38.99 -6.13
N GLY A 661 -32.57 38.39 -5.61
CA GLY A 661 -32.53 37.28 -4.65
C GLY A 661 -32.02 35.98 -5.28
N ASN A 662 -30.93 36.03 -6.03
CA ASN A 662 -30.39 34.91 -6.79
C ASN A 662 -29.49 34.03 -5.91
N LYS A 663 -29.48 32.75 -6.27
CA LYS A 663 -28.83 31.68 -5.50
C LYS A 663 -27.32 31.65 -5.80
N PRO A 664 -26.49 31.22 -4.84
CA PRO A 664 -25.05 31.02 -5.08
C PRO A 664 -24.76 30.07 -6.25
N TRP A 665 -23.61 30.25 -6.90
CA TRP A 665 -23.14 29.34 -7.95
C TRP A 665 -22.06 28.40 -7.45
N LEU A 666 -22.21 27.11 -7.73
CA LEU A 666 -21.18 26.10 -7.57
C LEU A 666 -20.66 25.70 -8.96
N VAL A 667 -19.41 26.03 -9.26
CA VAL A 667 -18.84 25.89 -10.61
C VAL A 667 -17.70 24.89 -10.65
N TYR A 668 -17.84 23.89 -11.51
CA TYR A 668 -16.87 22.83 -11.76
C TYR A 668 -16.00 23.13 -12.99
N PHE A 669 -14.70 23.32 -12.75
CA PHE A 669 -13.69 23.59 -13.79
C PHE A 669 -12.99 22.30 -14.18
N HIS A 670 -13.08 21.92 -15.45
CA HIS A 670 -12.56 20.65 -15.92
C HIS A 670 -11.87 20.75 -17.28
N SER A 671 -11.13 19.69 -17.63
CA SER A 671 -10.53 19.50 -18.94
C SER A 671 -10.94 18.13 -19.51
N PRO A 672 -11.36 18.03 -20.78
CA PRO A 672 -11.66 16.74 -21.42
C PRO A 672 -10.45 15.79 -21.50
N ARG A 673 -9.22 16.29 -21.29
CA ARG A 673 -8.00 15.47 -21.26
C ARG A 673 -7.65 14.96 -19.87
N CYS A 674 -8.44 15.30 -18.86
CA CYS A 674 -8.18 14.99 -17.46
C CYS A 674 -9.07 13.81 -17.03
N TYR A 675 -8.48 12.62 -16.87
CA TYR A 675 -9.20 11.42 -16.47
C TYR A 675 -9.88 11.58 -15.09
N ARG A 676 -9.15 12.11 -14.10
CA ARG A 676 -9.69 12.44 -12.76
C ARG A 676 -10.91 13.36 -12.80
N CYS A 677 -11.05 14.19 -13.84
CA CYS A 677 -12.18 15.08 -13.99
C CYS A 677 -13.48 14.35 -14.34
N TYR A 678 -13.38 13.21 -15.02
CA TYR A 678 -14.52 12.32 -15.27
C TYR A 678 -14.89 11.57 -13.99
N GLU A 679 -13.90 11.04 -13.27
CA GLU A 679 -14.13 10.31 -12.01
C GLU A 679 -14.88 11.15 -10.97
N MET A 680 -14.49 12.42 -10.83
CA MET A 680 -15.03 13.31 -9.80
C MET A 680 -16.29 14.07 -10.22
N TYR A 681 -16.69 14.00 -11.50
CA TYR A 681 -17.87 14.72 -11.98
C TYR A 681 -19.15 14.25 -11.30
N ALA A 682 -19.26 12.93 -11.07
CA ALA A 682 -20.42 12.34 -10.42
C ALA A 682 -20.63 12.89 -9.01
N ASP A 683 -19.55 12.99 -8.22
CA ASP A 683 -19.62 13.52 -6.86
C ASP A 683 -20.06 14.99 -6.82
N PHE A 684 -19.59 15.81 -7.76
CA PHE A 684 -20.04 17.19 -7.92
C PHE A 684 -21.54 17.28 -8.25
N ALA A 685 -21.99 16.52 -9.25
CA ALA A 685 -23.38 16.53 -9.68
C ALA A 685 -24.33 16.00 -8.59
N ILE A 686 -23.98 14.89 -7.92
CA ILE A 686 -24.75 14.33 -6.81
C ILE A 686 -24.83 15.32 -5.65
N ALA A 687 -23.73 15.96 -5.26
CA ALA A 687 -23.76 17.00 -4.22
C ALA A 687 -24.70 18.15 -4.61
N GLY A 688 -24.69 18.56 -5.88
CA GLY A 688 -25.61 19.56 -6.40
C GLY A 688 -27.08 19.16 -6.34
N ILE A 689 -27.41 17.92 -6.72
CA ILE A 689 -28.77 17.37 -6.61
C ILE A 689 -29.22 17.33 -5.14
N LEU A 690 -28.36 16.86 -4.23
CA LEU A 690 -28.65 16.77 -2.79
C LEU A 690 -28.80 18.14 -2.11
N LEU A 691 -28.19 19.19 -2.68
CA LEU A 691 -28.42 20.57 -2.25
C LEU A 691 -29.82 21.09 -2.67
N ASN A 692 -30.61 20.33 -3.44
CA ASN A 692 -32.00 20.57 -3.79
C ASN A 692 -32.29 22.04 -4.12
N ASN A 693 -31.60 22.56 -5.14
CA ASN A 693 -31.76 23.94 -5.61
C ASN A 693 -31.34 25.00 -4.57
N ALA A 694 -30.48 24.69 -3.59
CA ALA A 694 -29.84 25.70 -2.73
C ALA A 694 -28.75 26.50 -3.49
N VAL A 695 -28.17 25.90 -4.53
CA VAL A 695 -27.14 26.48 -5.38
C VAL A 695 -27.46 26.25 -6.86
N GLN A 696 -26.96 27.12 -7.72
CA GLN A 696 -26.94 26.92 -9.17
C GLN A 696 -25.66 26.17 -9.56
N LEU A 697 -25.78 25.21 -10.47
CA LEU A 697 -24.67 24.35 -10.89
C LEU A 697 -24.13 24.78 -12.24
N GLY A 698 -22.82 24.99 -12.31
CA GLY A 698 -22.13 25.37 -13.53
C GLY A 698 -20.97 24.44 -13.85
N LYS A 699 -20.70 24.21 -15.13
CA LYS A 699 -19.45 23.56 -15.57
C LYS A 699 -18.74 24.35 -16.67
N VAL A 700 -17.43 24.46 -16.55
CA VAL A 700 -16.55 25.16 -17.49
C VAL A 700 -15.54 24.18 -18.07
N ASN A 701 -15.51 24.08 -19.40
CA ASN A 701 -14.49 23.34 -20.13
C ASN A 701 -13.29 24.25 -20.40
N CYS A 702 -12.22 24.09 -19.61
CA CYS A 702 -11.01 24.92 -19.69
C CYS A 702 -10.16 24.68 -20.94
N LEU A 703 -10.42 23.63 -21.71
CA LEU A 703 -9.76 23.44 -23.01
C LEU A 703 -10.33 24.42 -24.05
N ASN A 704 -11.65 24.64 -24.01
CA ASN A 704 -12.37 25.54 -24.90
C ASN A 704 -12.32 26.99 -24.39
N GLU A 705 -12.48 27.19 -23.08
CA GLU A 705 -12.58 28.50 -22.42
C GLU A 705 -11.30 28.85 -21.66
N ARG A 706 -10.14 28.84 -22.34
CA ARG A 706 -8.82 29.06 -21.70
C ARG A 706 -8.72 30.40 -20.99
N GLY A 707 -9.25 31.46 -21.60
CA GLY A 707 -9.25 32.81 -21.01
C GLY A 707 -10.02 32.86 -19.69
N LEU A 708 -11.14 32.13 -19.61
CA LEU A 708 -11.94 32.01 -18.38
C LEU A 708 -11.14 31.35 -17.26
N CYS A 709 -10.54 30.20 -17.54
CA CYS A 709 -9.81 29.46 -16.51
C CYS A 709 -8.50 30.15 -16.10
N GLN A 710 -7.88 30.94 -17.00
CA GLN A 710 -6.75 31.80 -16.65
C GLN A 710 -7.16 32.97 -15.75
N HIS A 711 -8.27 33.64 -16.06
CA HIS A 711 -8.84 34.70 -15.23
C HIS A 711 -9.17 34.18 -13.82
N GLU A 712 -9.75 32.98 -13.74
CA GLU A 712 -10.09 32.33 -12.48
C GLU A 712 -8.89 31.66 -11.78
N HIS A 713 -7.66 31.86 -12.26
CA HIS A 713 -6.44 31.30 -11.67
C HIS A 713 -6.49 29.78 -11.44
N ILE A 714 -7.08 29.02 -12.38
CA ILE A 714 -7.17 27.56 -12.28
C ILE A 714 -5.83 26.93 -12.63
N THR A 715 -5.13 26.38 -11.62
CA THR A 715 -3.80 25.76 -11.77
C THR A 715 -3.84 24.24 -11.96
N SER A 716 -4.95 23.60 -11.62
CA SER A 716 -5.11 22.14 -11.69
C SER A 716 -6.55 21.75 -12.01
N TYR A 717 -6.73 20.55 -12.55
CA TYR A 717 -8.05 20.01 -12.87
C TYR A 717 -8.28 18.67 -12.14
N PRO A 718 -9.50 18.38 -11.68
CA PRO A 718 -10.63 19.31 -11.60
C PRO A 718 -10.44 20.34 -10.48
N SER A 719 -11.09 21.49 -10.61
CA SER A 719 -11.18 22.52 -9.57
C SER A 719 -12.64 22.89 -9.32
N LEU A 720 -13.03 23.12 -8.07
CA LEU A 720 -14.39 23.49 -7.70
C LEU A 720 -14.37 24.81 -6.94
N LYS A 721 -15.25 25.74 -7.34
CA LYS A 721 -15.38 27.04 -6.67
C LYS A 721 -16.85 27.34 -6.39
N LEU A 722 -17.10 27.87 -5.20
CA LEU A 722 -18.40 28.40 -4.78
C LEU A 722 -18.35 29.93 -4.85
N TYR A 723 -19.26 30.52 -5.62
CA TYR A 723 -19.41 31.96 -5.79
C TYR A 723 -20.61 32.42 -4.98
N LEU A 724 -20.33 33.25 -3.98
CA LEU A 724 -21.32 33.87 -3.11
C LEU A 724 -21.42 35.35 -3.50
N GLY A 725 -22.59 35.73 -4.00
CA GLY A 725 -22.89 37.11 -4.38
C GLY A 725 -22.99 38.05 -3.16
N ARG A 726 -23.39 39.29 -3.40
CA ARG A 726 -23.71 40.24 -2.32
C ARG A 726 -25.14 39.99 -1.87
N ASN A 727 -25.38 39.98 -0.55
CA ASN A 727 -26.74 39.89 -0.01
C ASN A 727 -26.89 40.79 1.23
N SER A 728 -28.06 40.77 1.88
CA SER A 728 -28.34 41.59 3.06
C SER A 728 -27.42 41.30 4.27
N ARG A 729 -26.82 40.10 4.33
CA ARG A 729 -25.91 39.64 5.40
C ARG A 729 -24.43 39.77 5.02
N GLN A 730 -24.10 39.79 3.72
CA GLN A 730 -22.75 39.76 3.18
C GLN A 730 -22.51 40.94 2.23
N ARG A 731 -21.69 41.90 2.69
CA ARG A 731 -21.44 43.18 2.00
C ARG A 731 -20.60 43.08 0.73
N PHE A 732 -19.79 42.03 0.57
CA PHE A 732 -18.88 41.81 -0.56
C PHE A 732 -19.05 40.42 -1.13
N SER A 733 -18.93 40.28 -2.46
CA SER A 733 -18.85 38.97 -3.11
C SER A 733 -17.64 38.19 -2.57
N SER A 734 -17.78 36.87 -2.46
CA SER A 734 -16.68 36.02 -2.05
C SER A 734 -16.65 34.74 -2.87
N VAL A 735 -15.45 34.31 -3.25
CA VAL A 735 -15.23 33.06 -3.95
C VAL A 735 -14.48 32.12 -3.01
N VAL A 736 -15.03 30.92 -2.81
CA VAL A 736 -14.44 29.88 -1.97
C VAL A 736 -13.96 28.75 -2.88
N THR A 737 -12.67 28.45 -2.83
CA THR A 737 -12.09 27.30 -3.54
C THR A 737 -12.25 26.07 -2.66
N LEU A 738 -12.89 25.03 -3.21
CA LEU A 738 -13.23 23.80 -2.50
C LEU A 738 -12.35 22.64 -2.96
N GLN A 739 -12.16 21.64 -2.11
CA GLN A 739 -11.41 20.45 -2.47
C GLN A 739 -12.34 19.40 -3.10
N VAL A 740 -12.04 18.99 -4.33
CA VAL A 740 -12.80 17.94 -5.01
C VAL A 740 -12.39 16.57 -4.48
N ARG A 741 -13.26 15.99 -3.66
CA ARG A 741 -13.15 14.64 -3.07
C ARG A 741 -14.44 13.87 -3.37
N ASP A 742 -15.11 13.32 -2.36
CA ASP A 742 -16.42 12.70 -2.48
C ASP A 742 -17.58 13.70 -2.24
N HIS A 743 -18.79 13.31 -2.63
CA HIS A 743 -19.98 14.17 -2.48
C HIS A 743 -20.28 14.56 -1.01
N LYS A 744 -19.98 13.72 -0.01
CA LYS A 744 -20.21 14.04 1.40
C LYS A 744 -19.24 15.11 1.88
N SER A 745 -17.96 14.95 1.57
CA SER A 745 -16.92 15.95 1.83
C SER A 745 -17.26 17.30 1.19
N ILE A 746 -17.76 17.30 -0.05
CA ILE A 746 -18.19 18.52 -0.74
C ILE A 746 -19.36 19.19 0.01
N LEU A 747 -20.36 18.42 0.45
CA LEU A 747 -21.49 18.93 1.22
C LEU A 747 -21.05 19.50 2.58
N GLU A 748 -20.23 18.74 3.32
CA GLU A 748 -19.68 19.16 4.62
C GLU A 748 -18.86 20.45 4.51
N GLU A 749 -18.09 20.62 3.44
CA GLU A 749 -17.31 21.84 3.19
C GLU A 749 -18.21 23.02 2.80
N ILE A 750 -19.25 22.81 1.99
CA ILE A 750 -20.11 23.89 1.47
C ILE A 750 -21.15 24.37 2.49
N GLU A 751 -21.75 23.47 3.27
CA GLU A 751 -22.88 23.77 4.17
C GLU A 751 -22.61 24.94 5.13
N PRO A 752 -21.45 25.04 5.81
CA PRO A 752 -21.15 26.17 6.70
C PRO A 752 -21.06 27.52 5.97
N HIS A 753 -20.70 27.52 4.68
CA HIS A 753 -20.69 28.73 3.87
C HIS A 753 -22.10 29.14 3.46
N LEU A 754 -22.94 28.17 3.06
CA LEU A 754 -24.33 28.44 2.71
C LEU A 754 -25.16 28.89 3.92
N ARG A 755 -25.02 28.26 5.10
CA ARG A 755 -25.73 28.69 6.32
C ARG A 755 -25.39 30.13 6.73
N ARG A 756 -24.12 30.53 6.56
CA ARG A 756 -23.68 31.92 6.80
C ARG A 756 -24.24 32.89 5.77
N TYR A 757 -24.28 32.49 4.51
CA TYR A 757 -24.82 33.28 3.43
C TYR A 757 -26.33 33.51 3.60
N ASP A 758 -27.10 32.42 3.65
CA ASP A 758 -28.54 32.42 3.92
C ASP A 758 -29.00 31.06 4.45
N ALA A 759 -29.39 31.02 5.72
CA ALA A 759 -29.87 29.81 6.38
C ALA A 759 -31.15 29.24 5.76
N SER A 760 -31.96 30.04 5.06
CA SER A 760 -33.19 29.58 4.42
C SER A 760 -32.93 28.66 3.22
N LEU A 761 -31.74 28.75 2.58
CA LEU A 761 -31.37 27.93 1.43
C LEU A 761 -31.28 26.42 1.77
N LEU A 762 -31.02 26.08 3.03
CA LEU A 762 -30.90 24.70 3.50
C LEU A 762 -32.14 24.23 4.29
N ALA A 763 -33.12 25.11 4.53
CA ALA A 763 -34.30 24.80 5.34
C ALA A 763 -35.23 23.74 4.72
N THR A 764 -35.29 23.68 3.38
CA THR A 764 -36.01 22.63 2.64
C THR A 764 -35.38 21.24 2.80
N ARG A 765 -34.06 21.17 3.05
CA ARG A 765 -33.35 19.92 3.34
C ARG A 765 -33.52 19.50 4.80
N ASP A 766 -33.40 20.44 5.72
CA ASP A 766 -33.57 20.18 7.17
C ASP A 766 -35.04 19.75 7.50
N GLY A 767 -36.03 20.21 6.73
CA GLY A 767 -37.44 19.78 6.86
C GLY A 767 -37.77 18.41 6.23
N ALA A 768 -37.04 17.98 5.21
CA ALA A 768 -37.22 16.67 4.57
C ALA A 768 -36.60 15.51 5.38
N ALA A 769 -35.61 15.81 6.23
CA ALA A 769 -34.99 14.83 7.13
C ALA A 769 -35.96 14.28 8.22
N SER A 770 -37.13 14.91 8.41
CA SER A 770 -38.18 14.45 9.33
C SER A 770 -38.95 13.22 8.82
N ASN A 771 -38.88 12.91 7.52
CA ASN A 771 -39.41 11.67 6.96
C ASN A 771 -38.25 10.72 6.67
N SER A 772 -37.54 10.30 7.72
CA SER A 772 -36.75 9.09 7.65
C SER A 772 -37.71 7.92 7.47
N ILE A 773 -38.05 7.61 6.21
CA ILE A 773 -38.59 6.28 5.89
C ILE A 773 -37.49 5.32 6.31
N ARG A 774 -37.74 4.59 7.39
CA ARG A 774 -36.92 3.48 7.83
C ARG A 774 -36.71 2.57 6.63
N HIS A 775 -35.46 2.22 6.38
CA HIS A 775 -35.12 1.05 5.60
C HIS A 775 -35.57 -0.17 6.41
N ASP A 776 -36.84 -0.51 6.31
CA ASP A 776 -37.36 -1.80 6.74
C ASP A 776 -37.40 -2.69 5.49
N GLU A 777 -36.56 -3.72 5.52
CA GLU A 777 -36.77 -5.09 5.03
C GLU A 777 -37.22 -5.29 3.56
N PHE A 778 -36.32 -5.87 2.76
CA PHE A 778 -36.69 -6.82 1.70
C PHE A 778 -36.45 -8.24 2.20
#